data_AF-A0A9P8M747-F1
#
_entry.id   AF-A0A9P8M747-F1
#
_cell.length_a   1.000
_cell.length_b   1.000
_cell.length_c   1.000
_cell.angle_alpha   90.00
_cell.angle_beta   90.00
_cell.angle_gamma   90.00
#
_symmetry.space_group_name_H-M   'P 1'
#
loop_
_entity.id
_entity.type
_entity.pdbx_description
1 polymer ?
#
loop_
_entity_poly.entity_id
_entity_poly.type
_entity_poly.pdbx_seq_one_letter_code
_entity_poly.pdbx_strand_id
1 'polypeptide(L)'
;MSRNSSNQAFSLLLPVMIARELLSLFLSVSADSIFAHGYGMELKVFRMADALLDILACSPGSTKEGGICVGMGDILHGLQNVLLDIGGLKSRFLDNLQIRMSNSELAKRPWPYLSMRFPGNEAAGQGGNAVREADSHLETEADTLKIVPIHATSSAKLQGGWLFKKAQHVTWSIHITSFATENDGFDLKQQLIFGNPLVIIPVFIFLNLEAGGGNLPSFLQPPIATSMDKYAFPCDPLANPAAVISGPTYRFTLLGETVLRYEWAEDGVFEDRASVFAINRNFTPPEFTVNDTEKHVEVVARNFHITYDKRRFSRSGFTIGFPSKVTLWGADWHYGETAKDNLGGTARTLDEVDGRCDMGDGILSRSGFATLDDSDTMLFDGQGFIAPRKSGDRIDGYMFVYGHDYKGAMKAFYDISGRQPALPRWALGNWWSRYHPYSADEYIQLMDTFAKRRVPLSVAVVDMDWHQVKGDHIPHAGWTGYSWNKELFPDPSGFGKALHDRGLKITLNDHPHGGIHHHEDLYEAMAKAIGHDTSKKAPIFFNPTDPKFMDAFLSVLHRSIEKEACDFWWIDWQQGPISRIPGLDPLWLLNYFHFQDHVNQNGEGKGIIFSRYAGPGSHRYPVGFSGDSIRTWESLRFQPEFTATASNVGYGWWSHDIGGHMDGIRDDEMATRWVQYGVFSPIFRLHSSYSQWTSKEPWNFRAEHCYAMEHFMQFRHRMVPYLQTTNLLGGAEPLVRPLYWEYPARGEAYEKPNEYFFGPHLVVAPIVHPRNPATNLASANVWVPPGRHVDIFTGAIYDGDREILMYRSIETIPVLAPEGSIIPLEADLFPQNGCMNPTSLEVIIVIGKDGSFTILENPHDDADAEPSRENGDSIEYRKIKLDYKQSTGRLSVSESTKTWKFKFLSLMSIPPALKVHVAGVVTTCKIHVEDMPDTPGLVVEIPAQDSNHKVDVQITLGPEPQLSVLDRSARLKSWLLDFQIEFDVKDKILAAVEGNKSLASKIGGLMSLGLEADYTGPVVELLTGESR
;
A
#
# COMPACT_ATOMS: atom_id res chain seq x y z
N MET A 1 -54.87 -12.80 8.37
CA MET A 1 -55.27 -12.09 7.14
C MET A 1 -56.20 -12.99 6.32
N SER A 2 -57.12 -12.42 5.54
CA SER A 2 -58.28 -13.15 4.98
C SER A 2 -57.97 -13.97 3.72
N ARG A 3 -58.69 -15.09 3.54
CA ARG A 3 -58.65 -15.94 2.34
C ARG A 3 -59.44 -15.32 1.18
N ASN A 4 -58.91 -14.28 0.53
CA ASN A 4 -59.45 -13.78 -0.76
C ASN A 4 -58.35 -13.80 -1.83
N SER A 5 -58.55 -14.62 -2.85
CA SER A 5 -57.51 -15.09 -3.79
C SER A 5 -57.42 -14.28 -5.09
N SER A 6 -57.47 -12.95 -5.01
CA SER A 6 -57.50 -12.07 -6.19
C SER A 6 -56.55 -10.87 -6.14
N ASN A 7 -55.68 -10.77 -5.12
CA ASN A 7 -54.69 -9.69 -5.03
C ASN A 7 -53.26 -10.25 -5.16
N GLN A 8 -52.71 -10.22 -6.38
CA GLN A 8 -51.38 -10.80 -6.67
C GLN A 8 -50.24 -10.10 -5.89
N ALA A 9 -50.42 -8.84 -5.49
CA ALA A 9 -49.44 -8.04 -4.74
C ALA A 9 -49.09 -8.58 -3.34
N PHE A 10 -49.85 -9.56 -2.82
CA PHE A 10 -49.58 -10.23 -1.54
C PHE A 10 -49.56 -11.76 -1.66
N SER A 11 -49.25 -12.29 -2.85
CA SER A 11 -49.07 -13.72 -3.07
C SER A 11 -47.73 -14.20 -2.51
N LEU A 12 -47.71 -15.37 -1.86
CA LEU A 12 -46.48 -16.07 -1.47
C LEU A 12 -45.61 -16.45 -2.69
N LEU A 13 -46.22 -16.48 -3.90
CA LEU A 13 -45.55 -16.70 -5.18
C LEU A 13 -45.06 -15.40 -5.85
N LEU A 14 -45.38 -14.21 -5.32
CA LEU A 14 -44.92 -12.94 -5.89
C LEU A 14 -43.38 -12.86 -6.03
N PRO A 15 -42.57 -13.31 -5.05
CA PRO A 15 -41.11 -13.35 -5.21
C PRO A 15 -40.66 -14.22 -6.39
N VAL A 16 -41.32 -15.36 -6.60
CA VAL A 16 -41.03 -16.30 -7.71
C VAL A 16 -41.45 -15.70 -9.06
N MET A 17 -42.54 -14.94 -9.10
CA MET A 17 -42.98 -14.23 -10.31
C MET A 17 -41.99 -13.12 -10.70
N ILE A 18 -41.56 -12.29 -9.74
CA ILE A 18 -40.57 -11.24 -9.95
C ILE A 18 -39.24 -11.84 -10.44
N ALA A 19 -38.77 -12.92 -9.79
CA ALA A 19 -37.57 -13.64 -10.20
C ALA A 19 -37.65 -14.17 -11.65
N ARG A 20 -38.83 -14.67 -12.06
CA ARG A 20 -39.05 -15.19 -13.42
C ARG A 20 -39.09 -14.09 -14.47
N GLU A 21 -39.69 -12.94 -14.18
CA GLU A 21 -39.70 -11.80 -15.10
C GLU A 21 -38.32 -11.17 -15.25
N LEU A 22 -37.56 -11.02 -14.15
CA LEU A 22 -36.16 -10.57 -14.19
C LEU A 22 -35.32 -11.49 -15.06
N LEU A 23 -35.37 -12.81 -14.86
CA LEU A 23 -34.61 -13.76 -15.69
C LEU A 23 -35.05 -13.72 -17.16
N SER A 24 -36.34 -13.59 -17.44
CA SER A 24 -36.83 -13.43 -18.82
C SER A 24 -36.31 -12.14 -19.48
N LEU A 25 -36.02 -11.10 -18.69
CA LEU A 25 -35.36 -9.89 -19.16
C LEU A 25 -33.90 -10.18 -19.52
N PHE A 26 -33.14 -10.87 -18.65
CA PHE A 26 -31.75 -11.24 -18.90
C PHE A 26 -31.57 -12.12 -20.14
N LEU A 27 -32.41 -13.14 -20.31
CA LEU A 27 -32.40 -14.01 -21.49
C LEU A 27 -32.85 -13.29 -22.78
N SER A 28 -33.29 -12.03 -22.70
CA SER A 28 -33.61 -11.19 -23.86
C SER A 28 -32.49 -10.20 -24.23
N VAL A 29 -31.44 -10.08 -23.40
CA VAL A 29 -30.26 -9.26 -23.71
C VAL A 29 -29.37 -10.03 -24.70
N SER A 30 -28.92 -9.36 -25.75
CA SER A 30 -28.04 -9.99 -26.75
C SER A 30 -26.66 -10.30 -26.16
N ALA A 31 -26.07 -11.44 -26.55
CA ALA A 31 -24.72 -11.83 -26.13
C ALA A 31 -23.68 -10.73 -26.42
N ASP A 32 -23.80 -10.03 -27.55
CA ASP A 32 -22.91 -8.92 -27.92
C ASP A 32 -22.96 -7.75 -26.91
N SER A 33 -24.14 -7.41 -26.40
CA SER A 33 -24.29 -6.39 -25.34
C SER A 33 -23.71 -6.84 -24.00
N ILE A 34 -23.65 -8.15 -23.76
CA ILE A 34 -23.12 -8.75 -22.54
C ILE A 34 -21.58 -8.80 -22.61
N PHE A 35 -21.01 -9.28 -23.73
CA PHE A 35 -19.56 -9.30 -23.95
C PHE A 35 -18.93 -7.90 -23.96
N ALA A 36 -19.65 -6.88 -24.45
CA ALA A 36 -19.18 -5.49 -24.43
C ALA A 36 -18.96 -4.89 -23.00
N HIS A 37 -19.45 -5.56 -21.95
CA HIS A 37 -19.32 -5.10 -20.55
C HIS A 37 -18.50 -6.04 -19.65
N GLY A 38 -18.01 -7.17 -20.17
CA GLY A 38 -17.03 -8.05 -19.53
C GLY A 38 -17.34 -8.47 -18.08
N TYR A 39 -16.28 -8.61 -17.26
CA TYR A 39 -16.34 -9.01 -15.85
C TYR A 39 -17.29 -8.15 -14.99
N GLY A 40 -17.45 -6.87 -15.34
CA GLY A 40 -18.38 -5.96 -14.67
C GLY A 40 -19.85 -6.34 -14.88
N MET A 41 -20.17 -7.07 -15.95
CA MET A 41 -21.49 -7.66 -16.17
C MET A 41 -21.64 -8.98 -15.39
N GLU A 42 -20.60 -9.80 -15.38
CA GLU A 42 -20.53 -11.07 -14.63
C GLU A 42 -20.81 -10.87 -13.12
N LEU A 43 -20.11 -9.93 -12.47
CA LEU A 43 -20.32 -9.58 -11.07
C LEU A 43 -21.75 -9.07 -10.78
N LYS A 44 -22.34 -8.31 -11.71
CA LYS A 44 -23.71 -7.80 -11.56
C LYS A 44 -24.74 -8.92 -11.69
N VAL A 45 -24.59 -9.81 -12.68
CA VAL A 45 -25.43 -11.02 -12.83
C VAL A 45 -25.28 -11.91 -11.59
N PHE A 46 -24.06 -12.10 -11.08
CA PHE A 46 -23.80 -12.83 -9.84
C PHE A 46 -24.53 -12.20 -8.65
N ARG A 47 -24.33 -10.91 -8.36
CA ARG A 47 -25.02 -10.21 -7.25
C ARG A 47 -26.54 -10.30 -7.36
N MET A 48 -27.09 -10.30 -8.57
CA MET A 48 -28.53 -10.48 -8.79
C MET A 48 -28.99 -11.92 -8.60
N ALA A 49 -28.22 -12.92 -9.04
CA ALA A 49 -28.49 -14.33 -8.77
C ALA A 49 -28.41 -14.64 -7.26
N ASP A 50 -27.46 -14.00 -6.58
CA ASP A 50 -27.22 -14.10 -5.14
C ASP A 50 -28.37 -13.50 -4.33
N ALA A 51 -28.82 -12.28 -4.66
CA ALA A 51 -30.01 -11.68 -4.07
C ALA A 51 -31.30 -12.48 -4.36
N LEU A 52 -31.41 -13.08 -5.56
CA LEU A 52 -32.53 -13.95 -5.90
C LEU A 52 -32.54 -15.25 -5.09
N LEU A 53 -31.38 -15.83 -4.75
CA LEU A 53 -31.28 -16.97 -3.83
C LEU A 53 -31.83 -16.62 -2.44
N ASP A 54 -31.49 -15.45 -1.89
CA ASP A 54 -32.00 -15.03 -0.58
C ASP A 54 -33.51 -14.78 -0.59
N ILE A 55 -34.02 -14.16 -1.68
CA ILE A 55 -35.45 -13.96 -1.91
C ILE A 55 -36.20 -15.31 -2.01
N LEU A 56 -35.61 -16.31 -2.67
CA LEU A 56 -36.17 -17.66 -2.78
C LEU A 56 -36.11 -18.43 -1.46
N ALA A 57 -35.03 -18.32 -0.70
CA ALA A 57 -34.87 -18.92 0.62
C ALA A 57 -35.90 -18.40 1.64
N CYS A 58 -36.29 -17.12 1.51
CA CYS A 58 -37.28 -16.49 2.38
C CYS A 58 -38.76 -16.76 1.99
N SER A 59 -39.04 -17.47 0.89
CA SER A 59 -40.42 -17.68 0.39
C SER A 59 -41.19 -18.76 1.19
N PRO A 60 -42.27 -18.41 1.93
CA PRO A 60 -42.99 -19.40 2.74
C PRO A 60 -43.91 -20.28 1.88
N GLY A 61 -43.43 -21.48 1.53
CA GLY A 61 -44.24 -22.46 0.78
C GLY A 61 -43.55 -23.78 0.43
N SER A 62 -42.25 -23.92 0.71
CA SER A 62 -41.44 -25.05 0.27
C SER A 62 -41.66 -26.36 1.02
N THR A 63 -42.40 -26.40 2.14
CA THR A 63 -42.40 -27.55 3.07
C THR A 63 -43.56 -28.55 2.95
N LYS A 64 -44.38 -28.52 1.88
CA LYS A 64 -45.39 -29.57 1.64
C LYS A 64 -45.42 -30.09 0.20
N GLU A 65 -45.54 -31.41 0.09
CA GLU A 65 -45.71 -32.16 -1.15
C GLU A 65 -46.94 -31.67 -1.92
N GLY A 66 -46.73 -31.11 -3.11
CA GLY A 66 -47.76 -30.29 -3.75
C GLY A 66 -47.52 -29.94 -5.22
N GLY A 67 -46.81 -30.79 -5.98
CA GLY A 67 -46.91 -30.89 -7.44
C GLY A 67 -46.45 -29.72 -8.33
N ILE A 68 -46.23 -28.51 -7.82
CA ILE A 68 -45.86 -27.33 -8.64
C ILE A 68 -44.71 -26.54 -7.99
N CYS A 69 -43.49 -27.04 -8.16
CA CYS A 69 -42.24 -26.26 -7.96
C CYS A 69 -41.46 -26.09 -9.27
N VAL A 70 -42.14 -26.20 -10.43
CA VAL A 70 -41.59 -25.80 -11.73
C VAL A 70 -41.46 -24.27 -11.74
N GLY A 71 -40.24 -23.77 -11.88
CA GLY A 71 -39.90 -22.35 -11.81
C GLY A 71 -38.61 -22.06 -11.05
N MET A 72 -38.43 -22.56 -9.82
CA MET A 72 -37.27 -22.17 -8.99
C MET A 72 -35.96 -22.77 -9.50
N GLY A 73 -35.94 -24.08 -9.77
CA GLY A 73 -34.77 -24.75 -10.36
C GLY A 73 -34.48 -24.25 -11.77
N ASP A 74 -35.52 -23.93 -12.55
CA ASP A 74 -35.39 -23.37 -13.90
C ASP A 74 -34.81 -21.94 -13.86
N ILE A 75 -35.13 -21.15 -12.82
CA ILE A 75 -34.54 -19.82 -12.62
C ILE A 75 -33.06 -19.93 -12.25
N LEU A 76 -32.70 -20.80 -11.31
CA LEU A 76 -31.31 -21.01 -10.91
C LEU A 76 -30.46 -21.58 -12.05
N HIS A 77 -31.00 -22.53 -12.82
CA HIS A 77 -30.33 -23.07 -14.00
C HIS A 77 -30.19 -22.02 -15.11
N GLY A 78 -31.20 -21.16 -15.32
CA GLY A 78 -31.10 -20.04 -16.25
C GLY A 78 -30.01 -19.03 -15.86
N LEU A 79 -29.92 -18.66 -14.58
CA LEU A 79 -28.86 -17.78 -14.06
C LEU A 79 -27.48 -18.43 -14.14
N GLN A 80 -27.38 -19.73 -13.85
CA GLN A 80 -26.15 -20.52 -13.99
C GLN A 80 -25.68 -20.55 -15.45
N ASN A 81 -26.59 -20.75 -16.41
CA ASN A 81 -26.26 -20.73 -17.84
C ASN A 81 -25.86 -19.32 -18.31
N VAL A 82 -26.52 -18.25 -17.83
CA VAL A 82 -26.08 -16.88 -18.15
C VAL A 82 -24.68 -16.60 -17.60
N LEU A 83 -24.35 -17.03 -16.38
CA LEU A 83 -22.99 -16.89 -15.85
C LEU A 83 -21.97 -17.77 -16.61
N LEU A 84 -22.36 -18.96 -17.04
CA LEU A 84 -21.55 -19.84 -17.88
C LEU A 84 -21.26 -19.22 -19.26
N ASP A 85 -22.27 -18.60 -19.89
CA ASP A 85 -22.14 -17.92 -21.18
C ASP A 85 -21.28 -16.63 -21.08
N ILE A 86 -21.21 -16.02 -19.90
CA ILE A 86 -20.41 -14.79 -19.63
C ILE A 86 -18.96 -15.11 -19.25
N GLY A 87 -18.78 -15.89 -18.17
CA GLY A 87 -17.46 -16.13 -17.55
C GLY A 87 -16.85 -17.49 -17.89
N GLY A 88 -17.57 -18.34 -18.63
CA GLY A 88 -17.13 -19.68 -19.01
C GLY A 88 -16.96 -20.64 -17.83
N LEU A 89 -16.37 -21.81 -18.12
CA LEU A 89 -16.08 -22.88 -17.14
C LEU A 89 -14.98 -22.53 -16.11
N LYS A 90 -14.51 -21.28 -16.06
CA LYS A 90 -13.51 -20.78 -15.10
C LYS A 90 -14.02 -19.60 -14.26
N SER A 91 -15.32 -19.30 -14.34
CA SER A 91 -15.95 -18.22 -13.56
C SER A 91 -15.91 -18.52 -12.06
N ARG A 92 -15.17 -17.73 -11.29
CA ARG A 92 -15.18 -17.80 -9.81
C ARG A 92 -16.56 -17.47 -9.23
N PHE A 93 -17.37 -16.67 -9.92
CA PHE A 93 -18.74 -16.36 -9.51
C PHE A 93 -19.70 -17.53 -9.72
N LEU A 94 -19.52 -18.29 -10.80
CA LEU A 94 -20.24 -19.53 -11.05
C LEU A 94 -19.95 -20.56 -9.96
N ASP A 95 -18.68 -20.72 -9.56
CA ASP A 95 -18.28 -21.59 -8.45
C ASP A 95 -18.89 -21.12 -7.11
N ASN A 96 -18.78 -19.84 -6.79
CA ASN A 96 -19.37 -19.27 -5.56
C ASN A 96 -20.89 -19.45 -5.50
N LEU A 97 -21.59 -19.24 -6.63
CA LEU A 97 -23.05 -19.45 -6.71
C LEU A 97 -23.40 -20.92 -6.50
N GLN A 98 -22.64 -21.85 -7.09
CA GLN A 98 -22.83 -23.29 -6.91
C GLN A 98 -22.56 -23.74 -5.47
N ILE A 99 -21.51 -23.22 -4.82
CA ILE A 99 -21.23 -23.46 -3.41
C ILE A 99 -22.39 -22.96 -2.54
N ARG A 100 -22.86 -21.72 -2.75
CA ARG A 100 -23.99 -21.15 -1.98
C ARG A 100 -25.29 -21.93 -2.22
N MET A 101 -25.55 -22.37 -3.45
CA MET A 101 -26.66 -23.27 -3.78
C MET A 101 -26.55 -24.59 -3.02
N SER A 102 -25.37 -25.23 -2.99
CA SER A 102 -25.14 -26.51 -2.30
C SER A 102 -25.33 -26.43 -0.78
N ASN A 103 -25.04 -25.28 -0.19
CA ASN A 103 -25.23 -24.99 1.23
C ASN A 103 -26.68 -24.58 1.60
N SER A 104 -27.55 -24.38 0.60
CA SER A 104 -28.95 -23.98 0.83
C SER A 104 -29.88 -25.18 1.03
N GLU A 105 -30.99 -24.97 1.75
CA GLU A 105 -32.07 -25.98 1.91
C GLU A 105 -32.67 -26.46 0.57
N LEU A 106 -32.46 -25.71 -0.53
CA LEU A 106 -32.91 -26.08 -1.87
C LEU A 106 -32.13 -27.29 -2.44
N ALA A 107 -30.88 -27.51 -2.04
CA ALA A 107 -30.03 -28.60 -2.53
C ALA A 107 -30.42 -29.98 -1.98
N LYS A 108 -31.21 -30.05 -0.90
CA LYS A 108 -31.71 -31.32 -0.31
C LYS A 108 -32.82 -31.99 -1.14
N ARG A 109 -33.07 -31.52 -2.36
CA ARG A 109 -34.10 -32.05 -3.28
C ARG A 109 -33.45 -32.61 -4.55
N PRO A 110 -33.97 -33.73 -5.10
CA PRO A 110 -33.53 -34.24 -6.38
C PRO A 110 -34.05 -33.35 -7.51
N TRP A 111 -33.26 -32.36 -7.90
CA TRP A 111 -33.48 -31.60 -9.14
C TRP A 111 -32.86 -32.38 -10.31
N PRO A 112 -33.61 -32.67 -11.40
CA PRO A 112 -33.11 -33.52 -12.49
C PRO A 112 -31.90 -32.95 -13.25
N TYR A 113 -31.55 -31.69 -13.01
CA TYR A 113 -30.56 -30.91 -13.75
C TYR A 113 -29.33 -30.51 -12.91
N LEU A 114 -29.31 -30.85 -11.60
CA LEU A 114 -28.22 -30.53 -10.66
C LEU A 114 -27.35 -31.77 -10.33
N SER A 115 -27.15 -32.68 -11.28
CA SER A 115 -26.25 -33.83 -11.10
C SER A 115 -24.78 -33.38 -11.17
N MET A 116 -24.25 -32.92 -10.04
CA MET A 116 -22.85 -32.52 -9.92
C MET A 116 -21.91 -33.73 -9.98
N ARG A 117 -20.93 -33.70 -10.87
CA ARG A 117 -19.70 -34.52 -10.79
C ARG A 117 -18.50 -33.57 -10.77
N PHE A 118 -17.77 -33.58 -9.66
CA PHE A 118 -16.52 -32.85 -9.51
C PHE A 118 -15.36 -33.64 -10.18
N PRO A 119 -14.56 -33.01 -11.06
CA PRO A 119 -13.23 -33.49 -11.37
C PRO A 119 -12.23 -32.88 -10.37
N GLY A 120 -11.65 -33.72 -9.50
CA GLY A 120 -10.48 -33.35 -8.69
C GLY A 120 -10.78 -32.87 -7.27
N ASN A 121 -11.25 -33.77 -6.39
CA ASN A 121 -11.03 -33.61 -4.94
C ASN A 121 -10.96 -34.96 -4.20
N GLU A 122 -9.99 -35.81 -4.58
CA GLU A 122 -9.61 -37.01 -3.82
C GLU A 122 -8.20 -36.85 -3.21
N ALA A 123 -8.07 -36.14 -2.08
CA ALA A 123 -6.91 -36.27 -1.16
C ALA A 123 -7.07 -35.48 0.17
N ALA A 124 -8.07 -35.77 1.02
CA ALA A 124 -8.04 -35.42 2.46
C ALA A 124 -9.20 -36.09 3.24
N GLY A 125 -9.16 -37.41 3.42
CA GLY A 125 -10.17 -38.16 4.20
C GLY A 125 -9.52 -39.04 5.26
N GLN A 126 -9.75 -38.74 6.54
CA GLN A 126 -9.31 -39.58 7.66
C GLN A 126 -10.03 -40.94 7.63
N GLY A 127 -9.34 -42.01 8.04
CA GLY A 127 -9.89 -43.37 8.02
C GLY A 127 -10.98 -43.62 9.06
N GLY A 128 -12.00 -44.44 8.72
CA GLY A 128 -13.12 -44.71 9.62
C GLY A 128 -14.22 -45.66 9.11
N ASN A 129 -13.87 -46.91 8.78
CA ASN A 129 -14.76 -48.09 8.71
C ASN A 129 -16.07 -48.07 7.86
N ALA A 130 -15.96 -48.74 6.71
CA ALA A 130 -16.74 -49.93 6.32
C ALA A 130 -18.28 -49.90 6.13
N VAL A 131 -18.72 -50.11 4.88
CA VAL A 131 -19.52 -51.29 4.44
C VAL A 131 -18.98 -51.76 3.08
N ARG A 132 -19.07 -53.06 2.78
CA ARG A 132 -18.54 -53.78 1.60
C ARG A 132 -19.62 -54.18 0.58
N GLU A 133 -19.17 -54.48 -0.65
CA GLU A 133 -19.79 -55.39 -1.66
C GLU A 133 -21.18 -54.96 -2.21
N ALA A 134 -21.59 -55.11 -3.48
CA ALA A 134 -20.97 -55.42 -4.79
C ALA A 134 -21.99 -54.96 -5.90
N ASP A 135 -21.77 -54.95 -7.22
CA ASP A 135 -20.66 -55.46 -8.05
C ASP A 135 -20.55 -54.74 -9.44
N SER A 136 -19.64 -55.26 -10.27
CA SER A 136 -19.19 -54.94 -11.65
C SER A 136 -20.19 -55.01 -12.84
N HIS A 137 -20.01 -54.14 -13.86
CA HIS A 137 -19.52 -54.49 -15.24
C HIS A 137 -19.66 -53.37 -16.31
N LEU A 138 -18.79 -53.42 -17.34
CA LEU A 138 -18.74 -52.65 -18.62
C LEU A 138 -18.34 -51.16 -18.49
N GLU A 139 -17.10 -50.75 -18.76
CA GLU A 139 -16.29 -50.71 -20.01
C GLU A 139 -16.56 -49.51 -20.95
N THR A 140 -15.53 -48.67 -21.06
CA THR A 140 -15.09 -47.82 -22.18
C THR A 140 -16.10 -47.33 -23.23
N GLU A 141 -16.25 -46.00 -23.34
CA GLU A 141 -15.68 -45.24 -24.47
C GLU A 141 -15.66 -43.73 -24.14
N ALA A 142 -14.71 -43.00 -24.74
CA ALA A 142 -14.64 -41.55 -24.63
C ALA A 142 -15.34 -40.93 -25.83
N ASP A 143 -16.32 -40.05 -25.63
CA ASP A 143 -16.85 -39.26 -26.73
C ASP A 143 -17.39 -37.88 -26.34
N THR A 144 -17.34 -37.00 -27.35
CA THR A 144 -17.56 -35.56 -27.31
C THR A 144 -18.95 -35.12 -26.81
N LEU A 145 -18.98 -34.06 -25.99
CA LEU A 145 -20.22 -33.44 -25.54
C LEU A 145 -20.84 -32.58 -26.66
N LYS A 146 -21.73 -33.18 -27.46
CA LYS A 146 -22.50 -32.46 -28.49
C LYS A 146 -23.62 -31.65 -27.85
N ILE A 147 -23.54 -30.32 -27.99
CA ILE A 147 -24.64 -29.40 -27.68
C ILE A 147 -25.75 -29.59 -28.72
N VAL A 148 -26.97 -29.87 -28.28
CA VAL A 148 -28.17 -29.94 -29.12
C VAL A 148 -29.06 -28.73 -28.80
N PRO A 149 -29.23 -27.77 -29.73
CA PRO A 149 -30.14 -26.64 -29.50
C PRO A 149 -31.60 -27.08 -29.62
N ILE A 150 -32.39 -26.88 -28.56
CA ILE A 150 -33.84 -27.11 -28.61
C ILE A 150 -34.52 -25.87 -29.20
N HIS A 151 -34.98 -25.99 -30.45
CA HIS A 151 -35.87 -24.99 -31.05
C HIS A 151 -37.24 -24.98 -30.35
N ALA A 152 -37.61 -23.85 -29.75
CA ALA A 152 -38.93 -23.65 -29.16
C ALA A 152 -40.02 -23.55 -30.24
N THR A 153 -40.88 -24.56 -30.34
CA THR A 153 -42.02 -24.58 -31.28
C THR A 153 -43.31 -24.08 -30.64
N SER A 154 -43.82 -22.98 -31.20
CA SER A 154 -45.22 -22.55 -31.28
C SER A 154 -46.24 -22.87 -30.16
N SER A 155 -46.74 -21.76 -29.57
CA SER A 155 -48.17 -21.48 -29.30
C SER A 155 -48.98 -22.31 -28.29
N ALA A 156 -49.40 -21.62 -27.22
CA ALA A 156 -50.71 -21.80 -26.61
C ALA A 156 -51.38 -20.42 -26.45
N LYS A 157 -52.62 -20.25 -26.96
CA LYS A 157 -53.39 -19.01 -26.85
C LYS A 157 -54.13 -18.94 -25.51
N LEU A 158 -54.15 -17.76 -24.89
CA LEU A 158 -55.21 -17.34 -23.98
C LEU A 158 -55.86 -16.05 -24.55
N GLN A 159 -57.19 -15.99 -24.52
CA GLN A 159 -58.00 -14.93 -25.16
C GLN A 159 -58.62 -13.95 -24.15
N GLY A 160 -58.85 -12.71 -24.59
CA GLY A 160 -59.49 -11.61 -23.84
C GLY A 160 -58.43 -10.61 -23.36
N GLY A 161 -58.19 -9.46 -23.99
CA GLY A 161 -59.15 -8.35 -24.21
C GLY A 161 -59.07 -7.43 -22.98
N TRP A 162 -58.63 -6.17 -23.05
CA TRP A 162 -59.18 -5.08 -23.88
C TRP A 162 -58.13 -4.05 -24.38
N LEU A 163 -58.24 -3.71 -25.67
CA LEU A 163 -58.02 -2.40 -26.34
C LEU A 163 -57.00 -1.36 -25.79
N PHE A 164 -55.93 -1.13 -26.58
CA PHE A 164 -55.71 0.15 -27.28
C PHE A 164 -55.02 -0.11 -28.65
N LYS A 165 -55.46 0.54 -29.73
CA LYS A 165 -54.80 0.56 -31.08
C LYS A 165 -53.80 1.74 -31.08
N LYS A 166 -52.55 1.68 -31.57
CA LYS A 166 -51.87 1.06 -32.74
C LYS A 166 -51.95 1.89 -34.05
N ALA A 167 -50.84 2.56 -34.39
CA ALA A 167 -50.34 2.88 -35.74
C ALA A 167 -48.93 3.51 -35.62
N GLN A 168 -47.94 3.33 -36.51
CA GLN A 168 -47.58 2.19 -37.36
C GLN A 168 -46.11 2.40 -37.82
N HIS A 169 -45.26 1.35 -37.82
CA HIS A 169 -43.91 1.46 -38.37
C HIS A 169 -43.91 1.43 -39.91
N VAL A 170 -42.97 2.13 -40.53
CA VAL A 170 -42.53 1.90 -41.92
C VAL A 170 -41.04 1.57 -41.90
N THR A 171 -40.68 0.46 -42.55
CA THR A 171 -39.33 -0.08 -42.70
C THR A 171 -38.52 0.64 -43.77
N TRP A 172 -37.19 0.69 -43.61
CA TRP A 172 -36.25 0.75 -44.74
C TRP A 172 -35.14 -0.26 -44.56
N SER A 173 -34.89 -1.02 -45.63
CA SER A 173 -33.73 -1.91 -45.79
C SER A 173 -32.77 -1.25 -46.77
N ILE A 174 -31.46 -1.30 -46.51
CA ILE A 174 -30.46 -0.75 -47.42
C ILE A 174 -29.96 -1.86 -48.35
N HIS A 175 -30.30 -1.76 -49.63
CA HIS A 175 -29.60 -2.45 -50.71
C HIS A 175 -28.54 -1.50 -51.28
N ILE A 176 -27.31 -2.01 -51.45
CA ILE A 176 -26.24 -1.30 -52.15
C ILE A 176 -26.36 -1.62 -53.65
N THR A 177 -26.53 -0.58 -54.47
CA THR A 177 -26.29 -0.62 -55.92
C THR A 177 -25.68 0.71 -56.37
N SER A 178 -24.84 0.64 -57.40
CA SER A 178 -23.89 1.68 -57.79
C SER A 178 -24.38 2.60 -58.93
N PHE A 179 -23.59 3.66 -59.13
CA PHE A 179 -23.43 4.51 -60.34
C PHE A 179 -24.22 5.83 -60.50
N ALA A 180 -23.47 6.73 -61.15
CA ALA A 180 -23.85 7.87 -61.98
C ALA A 180 -23.86 9.28 -61.36
N THR A 181 -23.20 10.17 -62.09
CA THR A 181 -22.94 11.60 -61.89
C THR A 181 -23.90 12.47 -62.68
N GLU A 182 -24.12 13.71 -62.21
CA GLU A 182 -24.48 14.98 -62.92
C GLU A 182 -25.33 15.83 -61.96
N ASN A 183 -25.43 17.16 -61.99
CA ASN A 183 -24.60 18.33 -62.35
C ASN A 183 -25.45 19.57 -61.89
N ASP A 184 -24.99 20.80 -62.11
CA ASP A 184 -25.69 22.10 -61.85
C ASP A 184 -25.86 22.50 -60.35
N GLY A 185 -25.67 23.77 -59.90
CA GLY A 185 -25.09 24.95 -60.55
C GLY A 185 -25.56 26.31 -59.94
N PHE A 186 -24.62 27.19 -59.53
CA PHE A 186 -24.76 28.68 -59.37
C PHE A 186 -25.71 29.26 -58.25
N ASP A 187 -25.50 30.41 -57.57
CA ASP A 187 -24.32 31.32 -57.42
C ASP A 187 -24.46 32.45 -56.33
N LEU A 188 -23.30 33.01 -55.94
CA LEU A 188 -22.93 34.40 -55.56
C LEU A 188 -23.58 35.25 -54.43
N LYS A 189 -22.73 35.66 -53.45
CA LYS A 189 -22.28 37.05 -53.09
C LYS A 189 -21.66 37.09 -51.67
N GLN A 190 -20.69 37.94 -51.26
CA GLN A 190 -19.66 38.83 -51.87
C GLN A 190 -18.79 39.34 -50.67
N GLN A 191 -17.44 39.37 -50.67
CA GLN A 191 -16.53 40.53 -50.88
C GLN A 191 -15.07 40.06 -50.49
N LEU A 192 -14.03 40.11 -51.35
CA LEU A 192 -13.04 41.20 -51.60
C LEU A 192 -12.02 41.43 -50.44
N ILE A 193 -10.67 41.53 -50.60
CA ILE A 193 -9.81 42.06 -51.69
C ILE A 193 -8.34 41.47 -51.68
N PHE A 194 -7.85 41.09 -52.88
CA PHE A 194 -6.47 41.08 -53.48
C PHE A 194 -5.16 40.61 -52.79
N GLY A 195 -4.37 39.82 -53.56
CA GLY A 195 -2.91 39.59 -53.36
C GLY A 195 -2.30 38.44 -54.22
N ASN A 196 -2.21 38.60 -55.54
CA ASN A 196 -1.75 37.59 -56.54
C ASN A 196 -0.30 37.86 -57.01
N PRO A 197 0.38 37.10 -57.93
CA PRO A 197 0.22 35.71 -58.45
C PRO A 197 1.56 34.88 -58.32
N LEU A 198 1.77 33.61 -58.73
CA LEU A 198 1.61 32.94 -60.05
C LEU A 198 1.75 31.38 -59.98
N VAL A 199 0.86 30.66 -60.69
CA VAL A 199 1.10 29.54 -61.65
C VAL A 199 1.79 28.22 -61.17
N ILE A 200 1.13 27.03 -61.13
CA ILE A 200 0.68 26.09 -62.22
C ILE A 200 1.87 25.32 -62.86
N ILE A 201 1.93 23.99 -63.10
CA ILE A 201 1.01 22.81 -62.96
C ILE A 201 1.87 21.50 -62.84
N PRO A 202 1.33 20.32 -62.45
CA PRO A 202 2.11 19.10 -62.14
C PRO A 202 2.27 18.11 -63.32
N VAL A 203 3.03 17.01 -63.15
CA VAL A 203 2.80 15.70 -63.81
C VAL A 203 3.66 14.57 -63.18
N PHE A 204 3.11 13.35 -63.13
CA PHE A 204 3.76 12.08 -62.73
C PHE A 204 4.73 11.54 -63.80
N ILE A 205 5.71 10.69 -63.43
CA ILE A 205 5.85 9.28 -63.90
C ILE A 205 7.15 8.61 -63.39
N PHE A 206 7.06 7.29 -63.18
CA PHE A 206 8.11 6.35 -62.78
C PHE A 206 9.39 6.33 -63.64
N LEU A 207 10.50 5.92 -63.03
CA LEU A 207 11.40 4.91 -63.62
C LEU A 207 12.28 4.23 -62.53
N ASN A 208 12.39 2.91 -62.60
CA ASN A 208 13.35 2.10 -61.80
C ASN A 208 14.77 2.23 -62.39
N LEU A 209 15.81 2.12 -61.54
CA LEU A 209 16.95 1.20 -61.73
C LEU A 209 17.87 1.19 -60.49
N GLU A 210 18.74 0.18 -60.42
CA GLU A 210 19.37 -0.34 -59.20
C GLU A 210 20.72 0.31 -58.82
N ALA A 211 21.15 -0.04 -57.59
CA ALA A 211 22.53 -0.12 -57.08
C ALA A 211 23.28 1.19 -56.74
N GLY A 212 23.72 1.27 -55.47
CA GLY A 212 24.67 2.27 -54.99
C GLY A 212 24.58 2.48 -53.48
N GLY A 213 25.39 1.75 -52.70
CA GLY A 213 25.44 1.96 -51.25
C GLY A 213 26.07 3.30 -50.88
N GLY A 214 25.46 4.02 -49.94
CA GLY A 214 25.98 5.28 -49.42
C GLY A 214 25.20 5.72 -48.18
N ASN A 215 25.92 5.97 -47.07
CA ASN A 215 25.34 6.48 -45.84
C ASN A 215 24.71 7.86 -46.10
N LEU A 216 23.41 8.00 -45.85
CA LEU A 216 22.74 9.29 -45.68
C LEU A 216 22.38 9.43 -44.19
N PRO A 217 22.79 10.53 -43.52
CA PRO A 217 22.38 10.77 -42.15
C PRO A 217 20.86 10.99 -42.13
N SER A 218 20.19 10.33 -41.20
CA SER A 218 18.77 10.57 -40.93
C SER A 218 18.61 12.00 -40.39
N PHE A 219 18.25 12.93 -41.27
CA PHE A 219 17.61 14.18 -40.89
C PHE A 219 16.19 13.88 -40.40
N LEU A 220 16.11 13.25 -39.22
CA LEU A 220 14.99 13.45 -38.33
C LEU A 220 14.94 14.96 -38.08
N GLN A 221 13.82 15.59 -38.45
CA GLN A 221 13.47 16.86 -37.84
C GLN A 221 13.46 16.63 -36.32
N PRO A 222 13.94 17.58 -35.49
CA PRO A 222 13.74 17.46 -34.05
C PRO A 222 12.24 17.26 -33.80
N PRO A 223 11.84 16.32 -32.93
CA PRO A 223 10.43 16.13 -32.63
C PRO A 223 9.83 17.47 -32.21
N ILE A 224 8.64 17.78 -32.74
CA ILE A 224 7.87 18.94 -32.28
C ILE A 224 7.57 18.65 -30.81
N ALA A 225 8.19 19.42 -29.92
CA ALA A 225 8.11 19.19 -28.48
C ALA A 225 6.64 19.11 -28.06
N THR A 226 6.24 17.99 -27.46
CA THR A 226 4.86 17.82 -26.99
C THR A 226 4.71 18.50 -25.64
N SER A 227 3.48 18.87 -25.25
CA SER A 227 3.27 19.44 -23.92
C SER A 227 3.60 18.47 -22.78
N MET A 228 3.75 17.16 -23.06
CA MET A 228 4.07 16.14 -22.07
C MET A 228 5.57 15.92 -21.87
N ASP A 229 6.44 16.44 -22.76
CA ASP A 229 7.90 16.24 -22.67
C ASP A 229 8.46 16.68 -21.30
N LYS A 230 7.83 17.68 -20.65
CA LYS A 230 8.15 18.14 -19.28
C LYS A 230 7.97 17.08 -18.19
N TYR A 231 7.24 16.00 -18.44
CA TYR A 231 7.03 14.90 -17.49
C TYR A 231 8.01 13.73 -17.72
N ALA A 232 8.83 13.78 -18.77
CA ALA A 232 9.88 12.78 -19.00
C ALA A 232 10.90 12.75 -17.84
N PHE A 233 11.45 11.56 -17.56
CA PHE A 233 12.33 11.33 -16.42
C PHE A 233 13.54 10.45 -16.78
N PRO A 234 14.64 10.51 -16.00
CA PRO A 234 15.81 9.69 -16.26
C PRO A 234 15.51 8.18 -16.14
N CYS A 235 15.83 7.43 -17.18
CA CYS A 235 15.75 5.98 -17.24
C CYS A 235 16.81 5.43 -18.21
N ASP A 236 17.27 4.19 -18.00
CA ASP A 236 18.19 3.49 -18.91
C ASP A 236 17.66 2.07 -19.26
N PRO A 237 16.55 1.98 -20.02
CA PRO A 237 15.76 0.75 -20.15
C PRO A 237 16.32 -0.25 -21.16
N LEU A 238 17.29 0.15 -21.98
CA LEU A 238 17.92 -0.71 -22.99
C LEU A 238 18.93 -1.63 -22.31
N ALA A 239 18.81 -2.93 -22.52
CA ALA A 239 19.74 -3.90 -21.95
C ALA A 239 21.15 -3.75 -22.53
N ASN A 240 22.18 -4.01 -21.71
CA ASN A 240 23.55 -4.11 -22.20
C ASN A 240 23.66 -5.26 -23.21
N PRO A 241 24.09 -5.03 -24.48
CA PRO A 241 24.11 -6.08 -25.50
C PRO A 241 24.95 -7.30 -25.14
N ALA A 242 25.97 -7.15 -24.28
CA ALA A 242 26.80 -8.26 -23.82
C ALA A 242 26.13 -9.14 -22.75
N ALA A 243 24.97 -8.75 -22.21
CA ALA A 243 24.14 -9.53 -21.30
C ALA A 243 22.98 -10.29 -22.00
N VAL A 244 22.84 -10.13 -23.32
CA VAL A 244 21.67 -10.61 -24.09
C VAL A 244 22.00 -11.90 -24.85
N ILE A 245 21.15 -12.92 -24.68
CA ILE A 245 21.13 -14.14 -25.48
C ILE A 245 19.75 -14.23 -26.14
N SER A 246 19.67 -14.18 -27.47
CA SER A 246 18.40 -14.19 -28.19
C SER A 246 18.37 -15.15 -29.37
N GLY A 247 17.16 -15.54 -29.74
CA GLY A 247 16.85 -16.24 -30.99
C GLY A 247 15.58 -15.64 -31.63
N PRO A 248 14.98 -16.33 -32.62
CA PRO A 248 13.90 -15.76 -33.43
C PRO A 248 12.65 -15.32 -32.65
N THR A 249 12.34 -15.96 -31.51
CA THR A 249 11.11 -15.70 -30.73
C THR A 249 11.36 -15.59 -29.22
N TYR A 250 12.62 -15.63 -28.77
CA TYR A 250 12.98 -15.57 -27.35
C TYR A 250 14.18 -14.66 -27.08
N ARG A 251 14.24 -14.08 -25.88
CA ARG A 251 15.38 -13.32 -25.38
C ARG A 251 15.58 -13.56 -23.89
N PHE A 252 16.82 -13.84 -23.50
CA PHE A 252 17.28 -13.86 -22.12
C PHE A 252 18.22 -12.68 -21.91
N THR A 253 18.06 -11.96 -20.80
CA THR A 253 18.91 -10.82 -20.43
C THR A 253 19.36 -10.98 -18.99
N LEU A 254 20.66 -11.10 -18.76
CA LEU A 254 21.24 -11.28 -17.42
C LEU A 254 21.49 -9.90 -16.79
N LEU A 255 20.57 -9.46 -15.93
CA LEU A 255 20.61 -8.14 -15.27
C LEU A 255 21.54 -8.09 -14.05
N GLY A 256 22.26 -9.19 -13.76
CA GLY A 256 23.26 -9.30 -12.72
C GLY A 256 23.51 -10.77 -12.35
N GLU A 257 24.27 -11.03 -11.28
CA GLU A 257 24.47 -12.41 -10.79
C GLU A 257 23.19 -13.05 -10.23
N THR A 258 22.17 -12.26 -9.88
CA THR A 258 20.98 -12.68 -9.14
C THR A 258 19.66 -12.36 -9.85
N VAL A 259 19.68 -11.72 -11.03
CA VAL A 259 18.44 -11.40 -11.76
C VAL A 259 18.56 -11.74 -13.25
N LEU A 260 17.56 -12.47 -13.73
CA LEU A 260 17.36 -12.81 -15.13
C LEU A 260 16.03 -12.21 -15.60
N ARG A 261 16.04 -11.50 -16.73
CA ARG A 261 14.83 -11.22 -17.52
C ARG A 261 14.72 -12.26 -18.63
N TYR A 262 13.52 -12.79 -18.85
CA TYR A 262 13.19 -13.72 -19.93
C TYR A 262 11.98 -13.20 -20.71
N GLU A 263 12.10 -13.19 -22.03
CA GLU A 263 11.09 -12.69 -22.94
C GLU A 263 10.78 -13.71 -24.03
N TRP A 264 9.52 -13.79 -24.42
CA TRP A 264 9.07 -14.53 -25.60
C TRP A 264 8.11 -13.68 -26.42
N ALA A 265 8.20 -13.74 -27.74
CA ALA A 265 7.32 -13.00 -28.66
C ALA A 265 7.17 -13.79 -29.96
N GLU A 266 5.93 -14.04 -30.38
CA GLU A 266 5.62 -14.82 -31.60
C GLU A 266 6.20 -14.16 -32.87
N ASP A 267 6.24 -12.83 -32.91
CA ASP A 267 6.77 -12.03 -34.03
C ASP A 267 8.28 -11.73 -33.94
N GLY A 268 8.95 -12.18 -32.89
CA GLY A 268 10.37 -11.89 -32.63
C GLY A 268 10.69 -10.44 -32.26
N VAL A 269 9.68 -9.60 -32.01
CA VAL A 269 9.87 -8.18 -31.68
C VAL A 269 9.73 -7.97 -30.16
N PHE A 270 10.85 -7.96 -29.46
CA PHE A 270 10.92 -7.80 -28.01
C PHE A 270 10.66 -6.36 -27.53
N GLU A 271 10.58 -6.17 -26.20
CA GLU A 271 10.28 -4.86 -25.59
C GLU A 271 11.49 -4.26 -24.89
N ASP A 272 11.95 -3.12 -25.42
CA ASP A 272 13.13 -2.38 -24.94
C ASP A 272 12.77 -1.04 -24.29
N ARG A 273 11.50 -0.62 -24.33
CA ARG A 273 11.03 0.57 -23.63
C ARG A 273 10.99 0.32 -22.11
N ALA A 274 11.03 1.40 -21.35
CA ALA A 274 10.80 1.35 -19.91
C ALA A 274 9.36 0.88 -19.65
N SER A 275 9.18 -0.12 -18.78
CA SER A 275 7.87 -0.43 -18.22
C SER A 275 7.65 0.32 -16.91
N VAL A 276 6.41 0.35 -16.42
CA VAL A 276 6.11 0.97 -15.12
C VAL A 276 6.89 0.32 -13.97
N PHE A 277 7.15 -0.99 -14.05
CA PHE A 277 8.07 -1.67 -13.17
C PHE A 277 9.53 -1.35 -13.54
N ALA A 278 10.02 -1.83 -14.69
CA ALA A 278 11.43 -1.84 -15.05
C ALA A 278 11.82 -0.64 -15.94
N ILE A 279 12.48 0.34 -15.32
CA ILE A 279 12.96 1.57 -15.99
C ILE A 279 14.46 1.50 -16.32
N ASN A 280 15.23 0.62 -15.67
CA ASN A 280 16.66 0.44 -15.91
C ASN A 280 16.99 -1.03 -16.21
N ARG A 281 17.76 -1.28 -17.28
CA ARG A 281 18.24 -2.63 -17.67
C ARG A 281 19.70 -2.66 -18.13
N ASN A 282 20.35 -1.51 -18.26
CA ASN A 282 21.76 -1.38 -18.66
C ASN A 282 22.72 -1.63 -17.49
N PHE A 283 22.88 -2.90 -17.10
CA PHE A 283 23.81 -3.29 -16.02
C PHE A 283 25.10 -3.91 -16.57
N THR A 284 26.12 -4.00 -15.72
CA THR A 284 27.32 -4.80 -16.00
C THR A 284 26.92 -6.27 -16.12
N PRO A 285 27.18 -6.96 -17.24
CA PRO A 285 26.86 -8.38 -17.39
C PRO A 285 27.65 -9.21 -16.36
N PRO A 286 27.05 -10.27 -15.77
CA PRO A 286 27.81 -11.26 -15.01
C PRO A 286 28.68 -12.11 -15.93
N GLU A 287 29.57 -12.93 -15.37
CA GLU A 287 30.21 -14.00 -16.13
C GLU A 287 29.20 -15.14 -16.41
N PHE A 288 29.08 -15.54 -17.68
CA PHE A 288 28.27 -16.67 -18.10
C PHE A 288 28.88 -17.36 -19.33
N THR A 289 28.42 -18.58 -19.60
CA THR A 289 28.71 -19.32 -20.84
C THR A 289 27.41 -19.73 -21.52
N VAL A 290 27.44 -19.85 -22.85
CA VAL A 290 26.29 -20.24 -23.67
C VAL A 290 26.65 -21.46 -24.49
N ASN A 291 25.84 -22.51 -24.39
CA ASN A 291 25.87 -23.67 -25.27
C ASN A 291 24.59 -23.62 -26.13
N ASP A 292 24.73 -23.12 -27.37
CA ASP A 292 23.61 -22.95 -28.27
C ASP A 292 23.60 -24.03 -29.36
N THR A 293 22.50 -24.78 -29.46
CA THR A 293 22.30 -25.87 -30.42
C THR A 293 21.05 -25.64 -31.27
N GLU A 294 20.84 -26.44 -32.31
CA GLU A 294 19.62 -26.34 -33.14
C GLU A 294 18.32 -26.52 -32.31
N LYS A 295 18.36 -27.33 -31.24
CA LYS A 295 17.17 -27.75 -30.48
C LYS A 295 17.03 -27.13 -29.09
N HIS A 296 18.14 -26.75 -28.47
CA HIS A 296 18.16 -26.22 -27.10
C HIS A 296 19.21 -25.11 -26.99
N VAL A 297 18.98 -24.17 -26.08
CA VAL A 297 20.01 -23.26 -25.57
C VAL A 297 20.16 -23.50 -24.08
N GLU A 298 21.42 -23.61 -23.65
CA GLU A 298 21.82 -23.65 -22.25
C GLU A 298 22.62 -22.39 -21.93
N VAL A 299 22.31 -21.72 -20.83
CA VAL A 299 23.08 -20.57 -20.32
C VAL A 299 23.49 -20.87 -18.89
N VAL A 300 24.79 -20.99 -18.65
CA VAL A 300 25.36 -21.29 -17.32
C VAL A 300 25.99 -20.02 -16.77
N ALA A 301 25.38 -19.47 -15.73
CA ALA A 301 25.94 -18.40 -14.89
C ALA A 301 26.15 -18.94 -13.45
N ARG A 302 26.69 -18.10 -12.57
CA ARG A 302 27.02 -18.47 -11.18
C ARG A 302 25.85 -19.03 -10.37
N ASN A 303 24.66 -18.40 -10.47
CA ASN A 303 23.50 -18.71 -9.63
C ASN A 303 22.33 -19.35 -10.37
N PHE A 304 22.34 -19.35 -11.69
CA PHE A 304 21.29 -19.95 -12.52
C PHE A 304 21.87 -20.67 -13.73
N HIS A 305 21.28 -21.82 -14.04
CA HIS A 305 21.51 -22.61 -15.24
C HIS A 305 20.18 -22.68 -16.00
N ILE A 306 20.08 -21.92 -17.08
CA ILE A 306 18.92 -21.91 -17.97
C ILE A 306 19.02 -23.11 -18.90
N THR A 307 17.94 -23.89 -19.03
CA THR A 307 17.75 -24.88 -20.10
C THR A 307 16.46 -24.56 -20.82
N TYR A 308 16.52 -24.39 -22.15
CA TYR A 308 15.36 -23.97 -22.95
C TYR A 308 15.30 -24.65 -24.33
N ASP A 309 14.13 -25.20 -24.70
CA ASP A 309 13.89 -26.03 -25.91
C ASP A 309 13.58 -25.24 -27.21
N LYS A 310 13.76 -23.91 -27.18
CA LYS A 310 13.49 -23.00 -28.31
C LYS A 310 12.04 -22.97 -28.80
N ARG A 311 11.07 -23.48 -28.03
CA ARG A 311 9.62 -23.38 -28.32
C ARG A 311 8.95 -22.40 -27.36
N ARG A 312 7.68 -22.06 -27.59
CA ARG A 312 6.91 -21.23 -26.65
C ARG A 312 7.07 -21.72 -25.19
N PHE A 313 7.39 -20.79 -24.28
CA PHE A 313 7.69 -21.10 -22.88
C PHE A 313 6.61 -21.99 -22.26
N SER A 314 7.05 -23.06 -21.60
CA SER A 314 6.21 -24.08 -21.00
C SER A 314 6.99 -24.79 -19.88
N ARG A 315 6.29 -25.41 -18.93
CA ARG A 315 6.93 -26.10 -17.78
C ARG A 315 7.98 -27.15 -18.20
N SER A 316 7.75 -27.84 -19.31
CA SER A 316 8.68 -28.83 -19.86
C SER A 316 9.77 -28.25 -20.76
N GLY A 317 9.54 -27.05 -21.32
CA GLY A 317 10.40 -26.45 -22.34
C GLY A 317 11.34 -25.37 -21.80
N PHE A 318 11.04 -24.75 -20.66
CA PHE A 318 11.88 -23.72 -20.02
C PHE A 318 12.02 -24.02 -18.52
N THR A 319 13.28 -24.22 -18.10
CA THR A 319 13.66 -24.58 -16.74
C THR A 319 14.90 -23.78 -16.31
N ILE A 320 14.95 -23.40 -15.04
CA ILE A 320 16.10 -22.74 -14.41
C ILE A 320 16.54 -23.61 -13.23
N GLY A 321 17.69 -24.26 -13.36
CA GLY A 321 18.37 -24.90 -12.24
C GLY A 321 19.24 -23.92 -11.46
N PHE A 322 19.58 -24.28 -10.23
CA PHE A 322 20.31 -23.42 -9.28
C PHE A 322 21.65 -24.08 -8.90
N PRO A 323 22.78 -23.78 -9.58
CA PRO A 323 24.05 -24.49 -9.38
C PRO A 323 24.71 -24.21 -8.03
N SER A 324 24.46 -23.05 -7.45
CA SER A 324 24.90 -22.65 -6.12
C SER A 324 23.84 -22.99 -5.06
N LYS A 325 24.22 -23.00 -3.77
CA LYS A 325 23.29 -23.21 -2.65
C LYS A 325 22.42 -21.96 -2.37
N VAL A 326 21.72 -21.50 -3.40
CA VAL A 326 20.83 -20.32 -3.40
C VAL A 326 19.35 -20.69 -3.31
N THR A 327 19.01 -21.96 -3.12
CA THR A 327 17.65 -22.39 -2.76
C THR A 327 17.72 -23.40 -1.62
N LEU A 328 16.67 -23.47 -0.80
CA LEU A 328 16.62 -24.39 0.36
C LEU A 328 16.74 -25.87 -0.03
N TRP A 329 16.18 -26.23 -1.19
CA TRP A 329 15.98 -27.63 -1.60
C TRP A 329 16.73 -28.03 -2.87
N GLY A 330 17.37 -27.09 -3.58
CA GLY A 330 18.07 -27.36 -4.83
C GLY A 330 17.18 -27.83 -5.98
N ALA A 331 15.85 -27.67 -5.86
CA ALA A 331 14.90 -28.02 -6.91
C ALA A 331 14.93 -26.96 -8.03
N ASP A 332 14.93 -27.42 -9.28
CA ASP A 332 14.82 -26.55 -10.45
C ASP A 332 13.45 -25.83 -10.48
N TRP A 333 13.42 -24.62 -11.03
CA TRP A 333 12.19 -23.90 -11.33
C TRP A 333 11.72 -24.17 -12.75
N HIS A 334 10.43 -24.46 -12.92
CA HIS A 334 9.79 -24.59 -14.23
C HIS A 334 8.93 -23.37 -14.56
N TYR A 335 8.89 -22.97 -15.84
CA TYR A 335 8.11 -21.79 -16.26
C TYR A 335 6.63 -21.84 -15.83
N GLY A 336 6.16 -20.79 -15.15
CA GLY A 336 4.80 -20.70 -14.61
C GLY A 336 4.62 -21.45 -13.28
N GLU A 337 5.70 -21.70 -12.54
CA GLU A 337 5.66 -22.02 -11.11
C GLU A 337 5.88 -20.75 -10.27
N THR A 338 5.11 -20.59 -9.19
CA THR A 338 5.36 -19.57 -8.16
C THR A 338 6.12 -20.19 -6.99
N ALA A 339 6.87 -19.37 -6.25
CA ALA A 339 7.58 -19.85 -5.07
C ALA A 339 6.57 -20.18 -3.95
N LYS A 340 6.55 -21.44 -3.50
CA LYS A 340 5.59 -21.94 -2.50
C LYS A 340 5.71 -21.23 -1.15
N ASP A 341 6.89 -20.72 -0.83
CA ASP A 341 7.21 -20.03 0.41
C ASP A 341 7.44 -18.51 0.19
N ASN A 342 6.69 -17.90 -0.73
CA ASN A 342 6.69 -16.44 -0.92
C ASN A 342 6.30 -15.74 0.39
N LEU A 343 6.98 -14.64 0.72
CA LEU A 343 6.80 -13.90 1.97
C LEU A 343 5.75 -12.79 1.86
N GLY A 344 5.03 -12.73 0.74
CA GLY A 344 4.00 -11.73 0.44
C GLY A 344 4.56 -10.36 0.08
N GLY A 345 3.74 -9.51 -0.53
CA GLY A 345 4.05 -8.11 -0.82
C GLY A 345 3.16 -7.15 -0.05
N THR A 346 2.29 -6.44 -0.78
CA THR A 346 1.22 -5.60 -0.22
C THR A 346 0.01 -5.55 -1.15
N ALA A 347 -1.17 -5.31 -0.58
CA ALA A 347 -2.39 -5.13 -1.35
C ALA A 347 -2.51 -3.71 -1.92
N ARG A 348 -3.26 -3.55 -3.03
CA ARG A 348 -3.64 -2.23 -3.58
C ARG A 348 -4.39 -1.37 -2.57
N THR A 349 -5.21 -2.01 -1.74
CA THR A 349 -6.11 -1.37 -0.78
C THR A 349 -6.63 -2.38 0.25
N LEU A 350 -7.04 -1.86 1.41
CA LEU A 350 -7.76 -2.51 2.51
C LEU A 350 -9.20 -1.98 2.65
N ASP A 351 -9.75 -1.37 1.59
CA ASP A 351 -11.17 -0.95 1.57
C ASP A 351 -12.08 -2.13 1.94
N GLU A 352 -12.97 -1.92 2.92
CA GLU A 352 -13.89 -2.94 3.44
C GLU A 352 -13.21 -4.18 4.07
N VAL A 353 -11.90 -4.16 4.35
CA VAL A 353 -11.17 -5.29 4.94
C VAL A 353 -11.19 -5.25 6.48
N ASP A 354 -11.56 -6.39 7.08
CA ASP A 354 -11.42 -6.68 8.51
C ASP A 354 -10.29 -7.72 8.72
N GLY A 355 -9.17 -7.29 9.29
CA GLY A 355 -8.00 -8.15 9.49
C GLY A 355 -7.24 -8.50 8.20
N ARG A 356 -6.72 -9.73 8.14
CA ARG A 356 -5.74 -10.17 7.13
C ARG A 356 -6.38 -10.49 5.77
N CYS A 357 -5.83 -9.90 4.70
CA CYS A 357 -6.23 -10.17 3.31
C CYS A 357 -5.15 -10.93 2.51
N ASP A 358 -5.41 -11.14 1.21
CA ASP A 358 -4.37 -11.50 0.24
C ASP A 358 -3.46 -10.29 -0.01
N MET A 359 -2.16 -10.53 0.01
CA MET A 359 -1.09 -9.52 -0.08
C MET A 359 -0.34 -9.57 -1.41
N GLY A 360 -0.74 -10.48 -2.30
CA GLY A 360 0.01 -10.78 -3.52
C GLY A 360 1.41 -11.33 -3.25
N ASP A 361 2.11 -11.67 -4.32
CA ASP A 361 3.51 -12.10 -4.25
C ASP A 361 4.43 -10.88 -4.06
N GLY A 362 5.36 -11.00 -3.10
CA GLY A 362 6.54 -10.12 -3.02
C GLY A 362 7.69 -10.69 -3.85
N ILE A 363 8.81 -9.96 -3.93
CA ILE A 363 10.04 -10.49 -4.55
C ILE A 363 10.93 -11.26 -3.55
N LEU A 364 10.44 -11.48 -2.33
CA LEU A 364 11.13 -12.22 -1.27
C LEU A 364 10.39 -13.52 -0.93
N SER A 365 11.16 -14.58 -0.67
CA SER A 365 10.67 -15.95 -0.56
C SER A 365 11.70 -16.80 0.17
N ARG A 366 11.24 -17.71 1.04
CA ARG A 366 12.12 -18.69 1.71
C ARG A 366 12.69 -19.71 0.73
N SER A 367 12.02 -19.97 -0.39
CA SER A 367 12.50 -20.91 -1.40
C SER A 367 13.82 -20.47 -2.06
N GLY A 368 14.19 -19.18 -1.91
CA GLY A 368 15.46 -18.60 -2.38
C GLY A 368 15.37 -17.90 -3.75
N PHE A 369 14.19 -17.92 -4.35
CA PHE A 369 13.88 -17.24 -5.60
C PHE A 369 12.45 -16.68 -5.59
N ALA A 370 12.20 -15.70 -6.45
CA ALA A 370 10.87 -15.16 -6.73
C ALA A 370 10.75 -14.73 -8.21
N THR A 371 9.54 -14.77 -8.74
CA THR A 371 9.22 -14.35 -10.11
C THR A 371 8.34 -13.12 -10.11
N LEU A 372 8.57 -12.20 -11.04
CA LEU A 372 7.70 -11.05 -11.32
C LEU A 372 7.32 -11.09 -12.80
N ASP A 373 6.02 -11.11 -13.08
CA ASP A 373 5.49 -11.04 -14.44
C ASP A 373 5.19 -9.58 -14.80
N ASP A 374 5.84 -9.08 -15.85
CA ASP A 374 5.68 -7.71 -16.37
C ASP A 374 4.89 -7.71 -17.69
N SER A 375 4.41 -8.87 -18.18
CA SER A 375 3.89 -9.08 -19.54
C SER A 375 2.70 -8.19 -19.93
N ASP A 376 1.89 -7.76 -18.96
CA ASP A 376 0.67 -6.97 -19.18
C ASP A 376 0.80 -5.49 -18.75
N THR A 377 1.94 -5.08 -18.17
CA THR A 377 2.08 -3.74 -17.59
C THR A 377 2.23 -2.66 -18.67
N MET A 378 1.81 -1.42 -18.37
CA MET A 378 2.00 -0.32 -19.32
C MET A 378 3.46 0.14 -19.43
N LEU A 379 3.76 0.83 -20.52
CA LEU A 379 5.11 1.29 -20.86
C LEU A 379 5.16 2.82 -20.90
N PHE A 380 6.37 3.38 -20.77
CA PHE A 380 6.63 4.76 -21.13
C PHE A 380 6.99 4.87 -22.61
N ASP A 381 6.55 5.92 -23.28
CA ASP A 381 6.82 6.14 -24.71
C ASP A 381 8.18 6.83 -25.00
N GLY A 382 8.81 7.38 -23.96
CA GLY A 382 10.03 8.18 -24.06
C GLY A 382 9.81 9.65 -24.44
N GLN A 383 8.55 10.09 -24.55
CA GLN A 383 8.10 11.46 -24.82
C GLN A 383 7.28 12.03 -23.64
N GLY A 384 7.53 11.54 -22.42
CA GLY A 384 6.88 12.00 -21.20
C GLY A 384 5.45 11.48 -20.99
N PHE A 385 4.96 10.59 -21.86
CA PHE A 385 3.66 9.92 -21.70
C PHE A 385 3.84 8.39 -21.66
N ILE A 386 2.75 7.66 -21.88
CA ILE A 386 2.67 6.20 -21.77
C ILE A 386 2.22 5.57 -23.09
N ALA A 387 2.56 4.30 -23.25
CA ALA A 387 2.12 3.48 -24.37
C ALA A 387 1.63 2.10 -23.89
N PRO A 388 0.65 1.49 -24.58
CA PRO A 388 0.34 0.08 -24.38
C PRO A 388 1.49 -0.80 -24.87
N ARG A 389 1.55 -2.04 -24.37
CA ARG A 389 2.35 -3.11 -24.98
C ARG A 389 1.82 -3.45 -26.36
N LYS A 390 2.69 -3.99 -27.22
CA LYS A 390 2.28 -4.50 -28.53
C LYS A 390 1.36 -5.71 -28.34
N SER A 391 0.32 -5.81 -29.14
CA SER A 391 -0.54 -6.99 -29.17
C SER A 391 0.20 -8.22 -29.72
N GLY A 392 -0.45 -9.38 -29.59
CA GLY A 392 0.10 -10.70 -29.93
C GLY A 392 0.48 -11.50 -28.69
N ASP A 393 0.89 -12.75 -28.88
CA ASP A 393 1.31 -13.61 -27.78
C ASP A 393 2.75 -13.26 -27.34
N ARG A 394 2.89 -12.80 -26.09
CA ARG A 394 4.11 -12.24 -25.53
C ARG A 394 4.27 -12.61 -24.06
N ILE A 395 5.51 -12.72 -23.62
CA ILE A 395 5.91 -12.90 -22.21
C ILE A 395 7.08 -11.95 -21.95
N ASP A 396 7.08 -11.27 -20.81
CA ASP A 396 8.16 -10.44 -20.28
C ASP A 396 8.24 -10.65 -18.76
N GLY A 397 9.09 -11.58 -18.33
CA GLY A 397 9.17 -12.01 -16.93
C GLY A 397 10.56 -11.84 -16.35
N TYR A 398 10.60 -11.66 -15.02
CA TYR A 398 11.83 -11.50 -14.24
C TYR A 398 11.92 -12.63 -13.21
N MET A 399 13.11 -13.17 -13.04
CA MET A 399 13.46 -14.17 -12.05
C MET A 399 14.56 -13.62 -11.14
N PHE A 400 14.27 -13.50 -9.86
CA PHE A 400 15.19 -13.10 -8.80
C PHE A 400 15.69 -14.36 -8.08
N VAL A 401 17.01 -14.54 -8.02
CA VAL A 401 17.70 -15.73 -7.45
C VAL A 401 18.77 -15.26 -6.48
N TYR A 402 18.44 -15.23 -5.19
CA TYR A 402 19.22 -14.56 -4.14
C TYR A 402 19.43 -15.44 -2.90
N GLY A 403 18.74 -16.58 -2.79
CA GLY A 403 18.74 -17.41 -1.59
C GLY A 403 18.21 -16.66 -0.38
N HIS A 404 19.08 -16.39 0.57
CA HIS A 404 18.74 -15.69 1.80
C HIS A 404 19.26 -14.24 1.84
N ASP A 405 19.87 -13.74 0.74
CA ASP A 405 20.25 -12.33 0.62
C ASP A 405 19.04 -11.46 0.20
N TYR A 406 18.08 -11.34 1.10
CA TYR A 406 16.86 -10.55 0.87
C TYR A 406 17.15 -9.07 0.63
N LYS A 407 18.21 -8.53 1.25
CA LYS A 407 18.66 -7.14 1.01
C LYS A 407 19.25 -6.98 -0.39
N GLY A 408 20.08 -7.91 -0.84
CA GLY A 408 20.58 -7.95 -2.22
C GLY A 408 19.46 -8.06 -3.25
N ALA A 409 18.43 -8.85 -2.97
CA ALA A 409 17.23 -8.97 -3.81
C ALA A 409 16.47 -7.63 -3.92
N MET A 410 16.18 -6.98 -2.79
CA MET A 410 15.50 -5.68 -2.77
C MET A 410 16.33 -4.57 -3.40
N LYS A 411 17.65 -4.59 -3.21
CA LYS A 411 18.57 -3.69 -3.92
C LYS A 411 18.48 -3.87 -5.42
N ALA A 412 18.50 -5.12 -5.92
CA ALA A 412 18.38 -5.40 -7.35
C ALA A 412 17.01 -4.96 -7.91
N PHE A 413 15.93 -5.16 -7.14
CA PHE A 413 14.60 -4.63 -7.47
C PHE A 413 14.63 -3.10 -7.62
N TYR A 414 15.22 -2.36 -6.67
CA TYR A 414 15.33 -0.90 -6.74
C TYR A 414 16.30 -0.40 -7.82
N ASP A 415 17.36 -1.13 -8.16
CA ASP A 415 18.25 -0.73 -9.24
C ASP A 415 17.52 -0.85 -10.61
N ILE A 416 16.70 -1.89 -10.81
CA ILE A 416 15.84 -2.09 -12.01
C ILE A 416 14.67 -1.10 -12.06
N SER A 417 13.96 -0.92 -10.95
CA SER A 417 12.69 -0.19 -10.87
C SER A 417 12.80 1.25 -10.35
N GLY A 418 14.01 1.74 -10.12
CA GLY A 418 14.26 3.01 -9.44
C GLY A 418 14.05 2.91 -7.93
N ARG A 419 14.70 3.83 -7.20
CA ARG A 419 14.66 3.90 -5.74
C ARG A 419 13.43 4.66 -5.26
N GLN A 420 12.99 4.38 -4.03
CA GLN A 420 12.03 5.27 -3.37
C GLN A 420 12.70 6.65 -3.13
N PRO A 421 12.03 7.77 -3.47
CA PRO A 421 12.57 9.10 -3.19
C PRO A 421 12.53 9.39 -1.69
N ALA A 422 13.38 10.30 -1.25
CA ALA A 422 13.27 10.87 0.09
C ALA A 422 12.07 11.82 0.15
N LEU A 423 11.32 11.78 1.24
CA LEU A 423 10.18 12.66 1.47
C LEU A 423 10.64 14.05 1.96
N PRO A 424 9.84 15.11 1.73
CA PRO A 424 9.96 16.36 2.45
C PRO A 424 9.91 16.13 3.98
N ARG A 425 10.77 16.82 4.75
CA ARG A 425 10.93 16.58 6.19
C ARG A 425 9.62 16.68 6.99
N TRP A 426 8.76 17.65 6.64
CA TRP A 426 7.45 17.84 7.27
C TRP A 426 6.52 16.61 7.12
N ALA A 427 6.67 15.79 6.07
CA ALA A 427 5.84 14.60 5.88
C ALA A 427 6.04 13.55 6.98
N LEU A 428 7.14 13.61 7.73
CA LEU A 428 7.46 12.66 8.79
C LEU A 428 6.75 12.96 10.13
N GLY A 429 6.11 14.13 10.27
CA GLY A 429 5.36 14.51 11.46
C GLY A 429 4.01 13.81 11.60
N ASN A 430 3.14 14.39 12.43
CA ASN A 430 1.75 13.97 12.58
C ASN A 430 0.87 14.66 11.53
N TRP A 431 0.02 13.89 10.86
CA TRP A 431 -0.99 14.38 9.93
C TRP A 431 -2.37 14.30 10.59
N TRP A 432 -3.13 15.40 10.55
CA TRP A 432 -4.54 15.40 10.93
C TRP A 432 -5.41 15.21 9.68
N SER A 433 -6.27 14.19 9.69
CA SER A 433 -7.30 13.95 8.69
C SER A 433 -8.56 13.40 9.35
N ARG A 434 -9.71 13.67 8.72
CA ARG A 434 -11.01 13.06 9.03
C ARG A 434 -11.99 13.44 7.93
N TYR A 435 -12.78 12.49 7.45
CA TYR A 435 -13.92 12.82 6.60
C TYR A 435 -15.01 13.47 7.45
N HIS A 436 -15.05 14.80 7.45
CA HIS A 436 -16.01 15.64 8.18
C HIS A 436 -16.14 16.99 7.47
N PRO A 437 -17.35 17.58 7.40
CA PRO A 437 -17.64 18.76 6.59
C PRO A 437 -17.24 20.04 7.33
N TYR A 438 -15.93 20.19 7.60
CA TYR A 438 -15.39 21.30 8.36
C TYR A 438 -15.66 22.65 7.69
N SER A 439 -16.09 23.64 8.46
CA SER A 439 -15.90 25.04 8.05
C SER A 439 -14.46 25.48 8.29
N ALA A 440 -14.01 26.51 7.57
CA ALA A 440 -12.68 27.09 7.75
C ALA A 440 -12.42 27.48 9.23
N ASP A 441 -13.40 28.11 9.89
CA ASP A 441 -13.30 28.51 11.30
C ASP A 441 -13.23 27.31 12.24
N GLU A 442 -14.04 26.26 12.03
CA GLU A 442 -14.02 25.03 12.83
C GLU A 442 -12.66 24.33 12.72
N TYR A 443 -12.13 24.22 11.50
CA TYR A 443 -10.84 23.59 11.24
C TYR A 443 -9.67 24.38 11.85
N ILE A 444 -9.67 25.71 11.72
CA ILE A 444 -8.67 26.59 12.35
C ILE A 444 -8.73 26.48 13.87
N GLN A 445 -9.93 26.50 14.47
CA GLN A 445 -10.11 26.32 15.92
C GLN A 445 -9.64 24.95 16.41
N LEU A 446 -9.78 23.91 15.59
CA LEU A 446 -9.25 22.58 15.86
C LEU A 446 -7.72 22.58 15.89
N MET A 447 -7.06 23.21 14.91
CA MET A 447 -5.59 23.36 14.90
C MET A 447 -5.09 24.14 16.13
N ASP A 448 -5.79 25.22 16.51
CA ASP A 448 -5.49 25.99 17.72
C ASP A 448 -5.70 25.18 19.02
N THR A 449 -6.62 24.22 18.99
CA THR A 449 -6.84 23.29 20.11
C THR A 449 -5.69 22.29 20.22
N PHE A 450 -5.20 21.73 19.11
CA PHE A 450 -3.98 20.90 19.08
C PHE A 450 -2.77 21.66 19.64
N ALA A 451 -2.54 22.90 19.17
CA ALA A 451 -1.46 23.76 19.68
C ALA A 451 -1.60 24.06 21.18
N LYS A 452 -2.81 24.43 21.65
CA LYS A 452 -3.09 24.67 23.07
C LYS A 452 -2.83 23.44 23.95
N ARG A 453 -3.08 22.24 23.41
CA ARG A 453 -2.82 20.96 24.08
C ARG A 453 -1.40 20.43 23.85
N ARG A 454 -0.54 21.21 23.19
CA ARG A 454 0.88 20.89 22.91
C ARG A 454 1.05 19.58 22.13
N VAL A 455 0.13 19.33 21.20
CA VAL A 455 0.19 18.18 20.29
C VAL A 455 0.52 18.72 18.91
N PRO A 456 1.79 18.63 18.47
CA PRO A 456 2.20 19.22 17.20
C PRO A 456 1.64 18.44 16.00
N LEU A 457 1.42 19.17 14.92
CA LEU A 457 0.97 18.69 13.62
C LEU A 457 1.90 19.23 12.51
N SER A 458 1.86 18.58 11.35
CA SER A 458 2.69 18.90 10.19
C SER A 458 1.89 19.01 8.89
N VAL A 459 0.80 18.24 8.79
CA VAL A 459 -0.10 18.23 7.63
C VAL A 459 -1.55 18.34 8.09
N ALA A 460 -2.28 19.23 7.44
CA ALA A 460 -3.72 19.36 7.44
C ALA A 460 -4.28 18.70 6.18
N VAL A 461 -5.02 17.60 6.34
CA VAL A 461 -5.69 16.88 5.26
C VAL A 461 -7.16 17.28 5.28
N VAL A 462 -7.62 18.00 4.26
CA VAL A 462 -9.02 18.42 4.10
C VAL A 462 -9.71 17.47 3.11
N ASP A 463 -10.84 16.93 3.55
CA ASP A 463 -11.61 15.92 2.81
C ASP A 463 -12.68 16.54 1.90
N MET A 464 -13.37 15.69 1.13
CA MET A 464 -14.48 15.96 0.18
C MET A 464 -15.09 17.36 0.20
N ASP A 465 -15.65 17.77 1.35
CA ASP A 465 -16.47 18.98 1.50
C ASP A 465 -15.69 20.31 1.30
N TRP A 466 -14.37 20.28 1.05
CA TRP A 466 -13.65 21.44 0.51
C TRP A 466 -14.26 21.92 -0.82
N HIS A 467 -14.73 20.98 -1.65
CA HIS A 467 -15.48 21.27 -2.88
C HIS A 467 -16.99 21.13 -2.69
N GLN A 468 -17.76 21.57 -3.69
CA GLN A 468 -19.21 21.46 -3.66
C GLN A 468 -19.64 19.98 -3.79
N VAL A 469 -20.25 19.42 -2.73
CA VAL A 469 -20.69 18.02 -2.67
C VAL A 469 -22.22 17.83 -2.74
N LYS A 470 -23.01 18.85 -2.38
CA LYS A 470 -24.48 18.80 -2.31
C LYS A 470 -25.11 20.10 -2.81
N GLY A 471 -26.20 20.00 -3.59
CA GLY A 471 -26.98 21.14 -4.08
C GLY A 471 -27.74 20.81 -5.36
N ASP A 472 -28.87 21.48 -5.61
CA ASP A 472 -29.74 21.23 -6.79
C ASP A 472 -29.02 21.51 -8.14
N HIS A 473 -27.96 22.30 -8.12
CA HIS A 473 -27.14 22.62 -9.29
C HIS A 473 -26.03 21.59 -9.58
N ILE A 474 -25.78 20.64 -8.68
CA ILE A 474 -24.75 19.61 -8.81
C ILE A 474 -25.36 18.37 -9.47
N PRO A 475 -24.95 18.01 -10.70
CA PRO A 475 -25.65 17.01 -11.50
C PRO A 475 -25.15 15.55 -11.31
N HIS A 476 -24.35 15.29 -10.27
CA HIS A 476 -23.74 13.99 -9.95
C HIS A 476 -23.77 13.71 -8.45
N ALA A 477 -23.24 12.55 -8.04
CA ALA A 477 -23.25 12.06 -6.65
C ALA A 477 -22.37 12.87 -5.65
N GLY A 478 -21.91 14.07 -6.01
CA GLY A 478 -21.10 14.92 -5.13
C GLY A 478 -19.67 14.45 -4.86
N TRP A 479 -19.19 13.40 -5.52
CA TRP A 479 -17.90 12.77 -5.21
C TRP A 479 -16.70 13.38 -5.95
N THR A 480 -16.92 14.03 -7.09
CA THR A 480 -15.90 14.81 -7.81
C THR A 480 -16.30 16.27 -7.74
N GLY A 481 -15.34 17.18 -7.58
CA GLY A 481 -15.57 18.62 -7.72
C GLY A 481 -14.29 19.44 -7.68
N TYR A 482 -14.35 20.63 -8.27
CA TYR A 482 -13.20 21.55 -8.43
C TYR A 482 -13.52 23.01 -8.10
N SER A 483 -14.80 23.33 -7.80
CA SER A 483 -15.22 24.57 -7.13
C SER A 483 -15.20 24.41 -5.62
N TRP A 484 -14.50 25.33 -4.95
CA TRP A 484 -14.57 25.47 -3.49
C TRP A 484 -16.02 25.64 -3.00
N ASN A 485 -16.34 24.95 -1.91
CA ASN A 485 -17.58 25.15 -1.18
C ASN A 485 -17.51 26.44 -0.37
N LYS A 486 -17.98 27.56 -0.96
CA LYS A 486 -17.92 28.89 -0.33
C LYS A 486 -18.82 29.05 0.90
N GLU A 487 -19.69 28.08 1.23
CA GLU A 487 -20.43 28.06 2.50
C GLU A 487 -19.54 27.61 3.67
N LEU A 488 -18.60 26.67 3.43
CA LEU A 488 -17.64 26.19 4.42
C LEU A 488 -16.31 26.96 4.36
N PHE A 489 -15.86 27.32 3.16
CA PHE A 489 -14.61 28.00 2.86
C PHE A 489 -14.86 29.30 2.07
N PRO A 490 -15.41 30.35 2.70
CA PRO A 490 -15.73 31.61 2.02
C PRO A 490 -14.50 32.35 1.48
N ASP A 491 -13.34 32.21 2.14
CA ASP A 491 -12.04 32.72 1.69
C ASP A 491 -10.98 31.59 1.78
N PRO A 492 -10.83 30.77 0.73
CA PRO A 492 -9.85 29.68 0.73
C PRO A 492 -8.41 30.16 0.84
N SER A 493 -8.06 31.30 0.22
CA SER A 493 -6.71 31.88 0.33
C SER A 493 -6.38 32.35 1.75
N GLY A 494 -7.36 32.94 2.44
CA GLY A 494 -7.26 33.27 3.86
C GLY A 494 -7.11 32.03 4.75
N PHE A 495 -7.89 30.97 4.46
CA PHE A 495 -7.78 29.67 5.14
C PHE A 495 -6.40 29.02 4.92
N GLY A 496 -5.91 28.98 3.68
CA GLY A 496 -4.61 28.43 3.33
C GLY A 496 -3.48 29.16 4.06
N LYS A 497 -3.49 30.49 4.00
CA LYS A 497 -2.55 31.32 4.78
C LYS A 497 -2.63 31.04 6.28
N ALA A 498 -3.82 30.87 6.86
CA ALA A 498 -3.97 30.60 8.28
C ALA A 498 -3.36 29.25 8.71
N LEU A 499 -3.33 28.25 7.84
CA LEU A 499 -2.65 26.97 8.08
C LEU A 499 -1.13 27.07 7.86
N HIS A 500 -0.69 27.79 6.83
CA HIS A 500 0.74 28.05 6.59
C HIS A 500 1.38 28.87 7.72
N ASP A 501 0.69 29.88 8.25
CA ASP A 501 1.12 30.67 9.43
C ASP A 501 1.25 29.80 10.71
N ARG A 502 0.63 28.61 10.72
CA ARG A 502 0.75 27.60 11.79
C ARG A 502 1.78 26.50 11.49
N GLY A 503 2.57 26.65 10.41
CA GLY A 503 3.59 25.69 10.00
C GLY A 503 3.03 24.38 9.41
N LEU A 504 1.77 24.36 8.96
CA LEU A 504 1.11 23.17 8.43
C LEU A 504 1.13 23.16 6.91
N LYS A 505 1.35 21.99 6.30
CA LYS A 505 1.10 21.76 4.87
C LYS A 505 -0.33 21.30 4.62
N ILE A 506 -0.88 21.65 3.47
CA ILE A 506 -2.29 21.41 3.13
C ILE A 506 -2.36 20.38 2.02
N THR A 507 -3.23 19.38 2.18
CA THR A 507 -3.62 18.50 1.09
C THR A 507 -5.13 18.35 1.02
N LEU A 508 -5.65 18.32 -0.21
CA LEU A 508 -7.06 18.19 -0.53
C LEU A 508 -7.32 16.82 -1.15
N ASN A 509 -8.42 16.17 -0.76
CA ASN A 509 -8.93 14.97 -1.42
C ASN A 509 -9.41 15.29 -2.85
N ASP A 510 -8.96 14.52 -3.85
CA ASP A 510 -9.43 14.52 -5.23
C ASP A 510 -9.85 13.11 -5.65
N HIS A 511 -11.14 12.95 -5.98
CA HIS A 511 -11.66 11.80 -6.73
C HIS A 511 -12.05 12.25 -8.15
N PRO A 512 -11.16 12.15 -9.15
CA PRO A 512 -11.37 12.81 -10.44
C PRO A 512 -12.37 12.13 -11.38
N HIS A 513 -13.01 11.03 -10.95
CA HIS A 513 -13.76 10.12 -11.82
C HIS A 513 -14.94 10.75 -12.57
N GLY A 514 -15.59 11.78 -12.00
CA GLY A 514 -16.77 12.44 -12.56
C GLY A 514 -16.44 13.33 -13.75
N GLY A 515 -15.18 13.77 -13.86
CA GLY A 515 -14.79 14.84 -14.77
C GLY A 515 -15.31 16.21 -14.31
N ILE A 516 -15.33 17.17 -15.22
CA ILE A 516 -15.61 18.58 -14.92
C ILE A 516 -16.98 18.95 -15.49
N HIS A 517 -17.91 19.33 -14.62
CA HIS A 517 -19.29 19.69 -14.98
C HIS A 517 -19.46 21.21 -15.11
N HIS A 518 -20.51 21.66 -15.81
CA HIS A 518 -20.72 23.08 -16.15
C HIS A 518 -21.00 24.04 -14.97
N HIS A 519 -21.13 23.50 -13.76
CA HIS A 519 -21.33 24.27 -12.54
C HIS A 519 -19.99 24.63 -11.85
N GLU A 520 -18.90 23.97 -12.27
CA GLU A 520 -17.54 24.17 -11.76
C GLU A 520 -16.95 25.49 -12.30
N ASP A 521 -16.30 26.26 -11.43
CA ASP A 521 -15.75 27.59 -11.70
C ASP A 521 -14.75 27.58 -12.86
N LEU A 522 -14.03 26.45 -13.01
CA LEU A 522 -12.97 26.24 -13.98
C LEU A 522 -13.44 25.50 -15.25
N TYR A 523 -14.74 25.17 -15.38
CA TYR A 523 -15.27 24.42 -16.52
C TYR A 523 -14.99 25.09 -17.88
N GLU A 524 -15.28 26.38 -18.04
CA GLU A 524 -15.04 27.09 -19.31
C GLU A 524 -13.53 27.20 -19.63
N ALA A 525 -12.68 27.31 -18.60
CA ALA A 525 -11.24 27.35 -18.77
C ALA A 525 -10.67 25.99 -19.23
N MET A 526 -11.11 24.91 -18.59
CA MET A 526 -10.78 23.54 -18.97
C MET A 526 -11.30 23.21 -20.37
N ALA A 527 -12.55 23.57 -20.68
CA ALA A 527 -13.17 23.37 -21.98
C ALA A 527 -12.38 24.07 -23.09
N LYS A 528 -12.00 25.33 -22.88
CA LYS A 528 -11.17 26.10 -23.81
C LYS A 528 -9.79 25.46 -24.03
N ALA A 529 -9.15 24.95 -22.98
CA ALA A 529 -7.85 24.31 -23.08
C ALA A 529 -7.91 23.06 -23.97
N ILE A 530 -8.89 22.17 -23.75
CA ILE A 530 -9.01 20.93 -24.51
C ILE A 530 -9.75 21.09 -25.85
N GLY A 531 -10.53 22.15 -26.05
CA GLY A 531 -11.34 22.41 -27.26
C GLY A 531 -12.74 21.79 -27.21
N HIS A 532 -13.35 21.72 -26.04
CA HIS A 532 -14.69 21.19 -25.80
C HIS A 532 -15.78 22.25 -26.02
N ASP A 533 -16.93 21.86 -26.59
CA ASP A 533 -18.06 22.76 -26.85
C ASP A 533 -18.94 22.94 -25.61
N THR A 534 -18.93 24.15 -25.05
CA THR A 534 -19.72 24.50 -23.86
C THR A 534 -21.16 24.94 -24.16
N SER A 535 -21.55 25.09 -25.43
CA SER A 535 -22.88 25.60 -25.84
C SER A 535 -24.07 24.81 -25.28
N LYS A 536 -23.87 23.51 -25.00
CA LYS A 536 -24.87 22.60 -24.42
C LYS A 536 -24.63 22.27 -22.95
N LYS A 537 -23.64 22.90 -22.30
CA LYS A 537 -23.26 22.64 -20.89
C LYS A 537 -22.96 21.16 -20.58
N ALA A 538 -22.45 20.42 -21.58
CA ALA A 538 -22.14 19.01 -21.46
C ALA A 538 -20.86 18.78 -20.64
N PRO A 539 -20.80 17.81 -19.73
CA PRO A 539 -19.61 17.58 -18.91
C PRO A 539 -18.39 17.21 -19.76
N ILE A 540 -17.22 17.57 -19.25
CA ILE A 540 -15.93 17.08 -19.72
C ILE A 540 -15.63 15.80 -18.94
N PHE A 541 -15.87 14.64 -19.54
CA PHE A 541 -15.59 13.37 -18.87
C PHE A 541 -14.10 13.18 -18.61
N PHE A 542 -13.76 12.64 -17.44
CA PHE A 542 -12.41 12.26 -17.07
C PHE A 542 -11.78 11.31 -18.11
N ASN A 543 -10.57 11.61 -18.55
CA ASN A 543 -9.90 10.92 -19.65
C ASN A 543 -8.38 10.91 -19.48
N PRO A 544 -7.82 10.15 -18.52
CA PRO A 544 -6.40 10.22 -18.19
C PRO A 544 -5.50 9.64 -19.30
N THR A 545 -6.08 8.92 -20.27
CA THR A 545 -5.40 8.39 -21.46
C THR A 545 -5.20 9.41 -22.58
N ASP A 546 -5.63 10.66 -22.40
CA ASP A 546 -5.43 11.76 -23.37
C ASP A 546 -4.40 12.76 -22.84
N PRO A 547 -3.23 12.91 -23.51
CA PRO A 547 -2.20 13.87 -23.16
C PRO A 547 -2.72 15.30 -22.96
N LYS A 548 -3.64 15.75 -23.83
CA LYS A 548 -4.19 17.11 -23.79
C LYS A 548 -5.13 17.31 -22.61
N PHE A 549 -5.87 16.26 -22.24
CA PHE A 549 -6.66 16.25 -21.01
C PHE A 549 -5.74 16.33 -19.78
N MET A 550 -4.73 15.47 -19.69
CA MET A 550 -3.84 15.42 -18.51
C MET A 550 -3.04 16.72 -18.30
N ASP A 551 -2.51 17.31 -19.37
CA ASP A 551 -1.81 18.60 -19.30
C ASP A 551 -2.75 19.72 -18.79
N ALA A 552 -3.98 19.81 -19.30
CA ALA A 552 -4.96 20.80 -18.85
C ALA A 552 -5.52 20.52 -17.45
N PHE A 553 -5.71 19.25 -17.10
CA PHE A 553 -6.16 18.79 -15.78
C PHE A 553 -5.17 19.24 -14.69
N LEU A 554 -3.87 19.12 -14.93
CA LEU A 554 -2.87 19.65 -14.01
C LEU A 554 -2.72 21.17 -14.15
N SER A 555 -2.38 21.68 -15.34
CA SER A 555 -1.98 23.08 -15.54
C SER A 555 -3.09 24.13 -15.42
N VAL A 556 -4.36 23.73 -15.58
CA VAL A 556 -5.52 24.63 -15.45
C VAL A 556 -6.29 24.35 -14.16
N LEU A 557 -6.65 23.09 -13.90
CA LEU A 557 -7.52 22.73 -12.77
C LEU A 557 -6.74 22.78 -11.46
N HIS A 558 -5.72 21.93 -11.30
CA HIS A 558 -4.96 21.77 -10.06
C HIS A 558 -4.16 23.04 -9.75
N ARG A 559 -3.43 23.58 -10.74
CA ARG A 559 -2.65 24.83 -10.63
C ARG A 559 -3.47 26.09 -10.38
N SER A 560 -4.81 26.04 -10.42
CA SER A 560 -5.66 27.14 -9.97
C SER A 560 -6.01 27.00 -8.49
N ILE A 561 -6.37 25.78 -8.05
CA ILE A 561 -6.77 25.49 -6.66
C ILE A 561 -5.59 25.59 -5.67
N GLU A 562 -4.41 25.13 -6.08
CA GLU A 562 -3.18 25.19 -5.25
C GLU A 562 -2.75 26.63 -4.93
N LYS A 563 -3.00 27.58 -5.83
CA LYS A 563 -2.73 29.00 -5.61
C LYS A 563 -3.65 29.62 -4.55
N GLU A 564 -4.76 28.96 -4.23
CA GLU A 564 -5.65 29.34 -3.14
C GLU A 564 -5.24 28.60 -1.85
N ALA A 565 -5.35 27.26 -1.81
CA ALA A 565 -5.00 26.48 -0.61
C ALA A 565 -4.79 24.97 -0.86
N CYS A 566 -3.72 24.58 -1.58
CA CYS A 566 -3.26 23.19 -1.64
C CYS A 566 -1.74 23.12 -1.88
N ASP A 567 -0.99 22.39 -1.07
CA ASP A 567 0.45 22.15 -1.27
C ASP A 567 0.72 20.88 -2.10
N PHE A 568 -0.07 19.82 -1.89
CA PHE A 568 0.03 18.54 -2.60
C PHE A 568 -1.31 17.79 -2.57
N TRP A 569 -1.51 16.81 -3.45
CA TRP A 569 -2.82 16.18 -3.65
C TRP A 569 -2.97 14.81 -3.01
N TRP A 570 -4.13 14.59 -2.38
CA TRP A 570 -4.62 13.27 -2.02
C TRP A 570 -5.46 12.73 -3.18
N ILE A 571 -4.87 11.83 -3.95
CA ILE A 571 -5.46 11.19 -5.13
C ILE A 571 -6.17 9.92 -4.67
N ASP A 572 -7.49 9.95 -4.53
CA ASP A 572 -8.23 8.79 -4.04
C ASP A 572 -8.96 8.05 -5.18
N TRP A 573 -8.19 7.25 -5.92
CA TRP A 573 -8.73 6.48 -7.05
C TRP A 573 -9.17 5.06 -6.65
N GLN A 574 -10.48 4.89 -6.46
CA GLN A 574 -11.13 3.61 -6.13
C GLN A 574 -11.78 2.92 -7.35
N GLN A 575 -11.80 3.54 -8.53
CA GLN A 575 -12.58 3.07 -9.69
C GLN A 575 -11.91 1.93 -10.50
N GLY A 576 -10.89 1.29 -9.93
CA GLY A 576 -10.22 0.12 -10.49
C GLY A 576 -9.19 0.43 -11.60
N PRO A 577 -8.61 -0.61 -12.23
CA PRO A 577 -7.48 -0.48 -13.16
C PRO A 577 -7.89 -0.34 -14.63
N ILE A 578 -9.17 -0.18 -14.94
CA ILE A 578 -9.68 -0.19 -16.32
C ILE A 578 -9.76 1.23 -16.87
N SER A 579 -9.22 1.45 -18.07
CA SER A 579 -9.31 2.71 -18.81
C SER A 579 -9.74 2.49 -20.27
N ARG A 580 -9.72 3.56 -21.08
CA ARG A 580 -10.08 3.50 -22.51
C ARG A 580 -9.06 2.77 -23.38
N ILE A 581 -7.84 2.56 -22.89
CA ILE A 581 -6.78 1.84 -23.60
C ILE A 581 -6.45 0.58 -22.78
N PRO A 582 -6.54 -0.62 -23.37
CA PRO A 582 -6.22 -1.88 -22.68
C PRO A 582 -4.82 -1.85 -22.04
N GLY A 583 -4.72 -2.30 -20.79
CA GLY A 583 -3.47 -2.35 -20.02
C GLY A 583 -3.05 -1.06 -19.31
N LEU A 584 -3.72 0.08 -19.52
CA LEU A 584 -3.38 1.34 -18.83
C LEU A 584 -4.23 1.51 -17.56
N ASP A 585 -3.60 1.45 -16.37
CA ASP A 585 -4.24 1.60 -15.04
C ASP A 585 -4.29 3.07 -14.60
N PRO A 586 -5.49 3.69 -14.47
CA PRO A 586 -5.62 5.11 -14.12
C PRO A 586 -4.92 5.56 -12.83
N LEU A 587 -4.86 4.72 -11.79
CA LEU A 587 -4.16 5.06 -10.54
C LEU A 587 -2.66 5.27 -10.80
N TRP A 588 -2.10 4.39 -11.63
CA TRP A 588 -0.69 4.41 -12.00
C TRP A 588 -0.35 5.68 -12.80
N LEU A 589 -1.24 6.10 -13.71
CA LEU A 589 -1.13 7.37 -14.44
C LEU A 589 -1.19 8.56 -13.47
N LEU A 590 -2.19 8.61 -12.61
CA LEU A 590 -2.40 9.73 -11.68
C LEU A 590 -1.19 9.89 -10.74
N ASN A 591 -0.71 8.79 -10.16
CA ASN A 591 0.46 8.79 -9.30
C ASN A 591 1.69 9.36 -10.00
N TYR A 592 1.96 8.90 -11.23
CA TYR A 592 3.06 9.40 -12.05
C TYR A 592 2.92 10.89 -12.37
N PHE A 593 1.81 11.31 -12.96
CA PHE A 593 1.66 12.67 -13.47
C PHE A 593 1.58 13.71 -12.35
N HIS A 594 0.85 13.45 -11.24
CA HIS A 594 0.83 14.39 -10.11
C HIS A 594 2.19 14.51 -9.42
N PHE A 595 2.92 13.40 -9.27
CA PHE A 595 4.24 13.44 -8.65
C PHE A 595 5.24 14.23 -9.51
N GLN A 596 5.29 13.97 -10.82
CA GLN A 596 6.18 14.71 -11.72
C GLN A 596 5.76 16.17 -11.86
N ASP A 597 4.47 16.50 -11.84
CA ASP A 597 4.01 17.90 -11.78
C ASP A 597 4.45 18.57 -10.47
N HIS A 598 4.35 17.89 -9.33
CA HIS A 598 4.84 18.43 -8.06
C HIS A 598 6.37 18.64 -8.06
N VAL A 599 7.15 17.70 -8.62
CA VAL A 599 8.61 17.85 -8.80
C VAL A 599 8.94 19.03 -9.71
N ASN A 600 8.26 19.17 -10.85
CA ASN A 600 8.50 20.27 -11.79
C ASN A 600 8.25 21.66 -11.20
N GLN A 601 7.37 21.76 -10.20
CA GLN A 601 6.98 23.03 -9.57
C GLN A 601 7.82 23.37 -8.32
N ASN A 602 8.31 22.36 -7.61
CA ASN A 602 9.01 22.52 -6.31
C ASN A 602 10.50 22.12 -6.34
N GLY A 603 10.96 21.49 -7.42
CA GLY A 603 12.34 21.02 -7.60
C GLY A 603 12.53 19.53 -7.33
N GLU A 604 13.67 19.00 -7.80
CA GLU A 604 14.07 17.62 -7.55
C GLU A 604 14.19 17.33 -6.04
N GLY A 605 13.78 16.12 -5.62
CA GLY A 605 13.79 15.72 -4.22
C GLY A 605 12.71 16.39 -3.33
N LYS A 606 11.78 17.16 -3.91
CA LYS A 606 10.60 17.71 -3.20
C LYS A 606 9.29 16.99 -3.52
N GLY A 607 9.28 16.10 -4.52
CA GLY A 607 8.10 15.35 -4.96
C GLY A 607 7.38 14.61 -3.84
N ILE A 608 6.07 14.83 -3.72
CA ILE A 608 5.17 14.07 -2.85
C ILE A 608 3.75 14.11 -3.40
N ILE A 609 3.05 12.99 -3.29
CA ILE A 609 1.59 12.85 -3.44
C ILE A 609 1.03 12.12 -2.22
N PHE A 610 -0.27 11.88 -2.17
CA PHE A 610 -0.87 10.94 -1.23
C PHE A 610 -1.90 10.07 -1.97
N SER A 611 -1.64 8.76 -2.11
CA SER A 611 -2.39 7.90 -3.04
C SER A 611 -2.33 6.40 -2.65
N ARG A 612 -2.78 5.47 -3.49
CA ARG A 612 -2.83 4.01 -3.23
C ARG A 612 -1.71 3.26 -3.97
N TYR A 613 -1.41 2.01 -3.55
CA TYR A 613 -0.40 1.15 -4.19
C TYR A 613 -0.87 0.70 -5.58
N ALA A 614 -0.10 1.02 -6.61
CA ALA A 614 -0.47 0.69 -8.00
C ALA A 614 0.24 -0.56 -8.55
N GLY A 615 1.02 -1.28 -7.74
CA GLY A 615 1.85 -2.42 -8.17
C GLY A 615 3.36 -2.10 -8.20
N PRO A 616 4.22 -3.06 -8.59
CA PRO A 616 5.67 -2.89 -8.63
C PRO A 616 6.11 -1.65 -9.42
N GLY A 617 7.07 -0.90 -8.90
CA GLY A 617 7.51 0.39 -9.47
C GLY A 617 6.76 1.62 -8.93
N SER A 618 5.58 1.46 -8.34
CA SER A 618 4.79 2.61 -7.85
C SER A 618 5.34 3.26 -6.58
N HIS A 619 6.30 2.61 -5.90
CA HIS A 619 7.05 3.16 -4.75
C HIS A 619 7.91 4.37 -5.11
N ARG A 620 8.12 4.64 -6.41
CA ARG A 620 8.75 5.88 -6.90
C ARG A 620 7.88 7.13 -6.66
N TYR A 621 6.59 6.96 -6.39
CA TYR A 621 5.62 8.06 -6.23
C TYR A 621 4.91 7.98 -4.86
N PRO A 622 5.65 8.15 -3.75
CA PRO A 622 5.07 8.15 -2.41
C PRO A 622 4.32 9.46 -2.13
N VAL A 623 3.45 9.53 -1.12
CA VAL A 623 3.14 8.55 -0.06
C VAL A 623 1.94 7.68 -0.43
N GLY A 624 1.99 6.39 -0.09
CA GLY A 624 0.84 5.49 -0.23
C GLY A 624 -0.06 5.43 1.01
N PHE A 625 -1.32 4.98 0.90
CA PHE A 625 -2.18 4.69 2.05
C PHE A 625 -3.03 3.43 1.92
N SER A 626 -3.35 2.84 3.07
CA SER A 626 -4.01 1.53 3.16
C SER A 626 -5.44 1.46 2.65
N GLY A 627 -6.16 2.56 2.56
CA GLY A 627 -7.60 2.51 2.33
C GLY A 627 -8.41 2.13 3.57
N ASP A 628 -9.67 1.82 3.31
CA ASP A 628 -10.80 2.06 4.20
C ASP A 628 -11.04 0.88 5.15
N SER A 629 -10.00 0.57 5.93
CA SER A 629 -9.96 -0.57 6.87
C SER A 629 -11.03 -0.50 7.97
N ILE A 630 -11.59 -1.65 8.32
CA ILE A 630 -12.63 -1.76 9.35
C ILE A 630 -12.01 -1.61 10.74
N ARG A 631 -12.66 -0.86 11.63
CA ARG A 631 -12.21 -0.54 12.99
C ARG A 631 -12.32 -1.71 13.97
N THR A 632 -11.42 -2.68 13.88
CA THR A 632 -11.36 -3.85 14.78
C THR A 632 -9.94 -4.13 15.30
N TRP A 633 -9.87 -4.99 16.32
CA TRP A 633 -8.61 -5.58 16.80
C TRP A 633 -7.96 -6.52 15.79
N GLU A 634 -8.72 -7.13 14.88
CA GLU A 634 -8.15 -7.96 13.80
C GLU A 634 -7.44 -7.08 12.76
N SER A 635 -8.05 -5.96 12.35
CA SER A 635 -7.40 -4.96 11.49
C SER A 635 -6.16 -4.35 12.14
N LEU A 636 -6.20 -4.01 13.43
CA LEU A 636 -5.02 -3.54 14.17
C LEU A 636 -3.92 -4.62 14.23
N ARG A 637 -4.27 -5.89 14.45
CA ARG A 637 -3.32 -7.00 14.41
C ARG A 637 -2.70 -7.20 13.03
N PHE A 638 -3.42 -6.89 11.96
CA PHE A 638 -2.87 -6.99 10.62
C PHE A 638 -1.95 -5.83 10.23
N GLN A 639 -2.18 -4.60 10.70
CA GLN A 639 -1.40 -3.44 10.22
C GLN A 639 0.12 -3.61 10.33
N PRO A 640 0.71 -4.08 11.46
CA PRO A 640 2.17 -4.25 11.54
C PRO A 640 2.72 -5.29 10.53
N GLU A 641 1.98 -6.38 10.27
CA GLU A 641 2.33 -7.36 9.24
C GLU A 641 2.32 -6.68 7.87
N PHE A 642 1.19 -6.03 7.55
CA PHE A 642 0.96 -5.35 6.28
C PHE A 642 2.07 -4.35 5.92
N THR A 643 2.46 -3.52 6.88
CA THR A 643 3.50 -2.51 6.70
C THR A 643 4.89 -3.12 6.57
N ALA A 644 5.17 -4.21 7.28
CA ALA A 644 6.45 -4.89 7.20
C ALA A 644 6.61 -5.65 5.87
N THR A 645 5.58 -6.35 5.40
CA THR A 645 5.65 -7.08 4.13
C THR A 645 5.63 -6.17 2.90
N ALA A 646 5.10 -4.95 2.99
CA ALA A 646 5.19 -3.96 1.90
C ALA A 646 6.64 -3.67 1.45
N SER A 647 7.60 -3.80 2.37
CA SER A 647 9.03 -3.73 2.07
C SER A 647 9.53 -4.86 1.15
N ASN A 648 8.89 -6.05 1.16
CA ASN A 648 9.20 -7.16 0.25
C ASN A 648 8.85 -6.87 -1.23
N VAL A 649 8.14 -5.76 -1.50
CA VAL A 649 7.87 -5.24 -2.86
C VAL A 649 8.31 -3.78 -3.00
N GLY A 650 9.19 -3.33 -2.09
CA GLY A 650 9.89 -2.05 -2.16
C GLY A 650 9.05 -0.83 -1.77
N TYR A 651 7.82 -1.00 -1.31
CA TYR A 651 6.91 0.11 -1.00
C TYR A 651 7.03 0.55 0.48
N GLY A 652 8.10 1.28 0.79
CA GLY A 652 8.44 1.66 2.17
C GLY A 652 7.71 2.88 2.76
N TRP A 653 7.18 3.78 1.92
CA TRP A 653 6.53 5.02 2.35
C TRP A 653 5.01 4.93 2.30
N TRP A 654 4.42 4.45 3.39
CA TRP A 654 2.99 4.17 3.49
C TRP A 654 2.36 4.71 4.77
N SER A 655 1.07 5.01 4.70
CA SER A 655 0.25 5.50 5.80
C SER A 655 -0.98 4.63 6.02
N HIS A 656 -1.51 4.69 7.24
CA HIS A 656 -2.71 3.94 7.64
C HIS A 656 -3.72 4.89 8.25
N ASP A 657 -4.96 4.43 8.31
CA ASP A 657 -5.99 5.08 9.09
C ASP A 657 -5.78 4.76 10.55
N ILE A 658 -5.02 5.60 11.27
CA ILE A 658 -4.71 5.33 12.67
C ILE A 658 -6.01 5.31 13.49
N GLY A 659 -6.28 4.15 14.10
CA GLY A 659 -7.52 3.82 14.80
C GLY A 659 -8.67 3.37 13.89
N GLY A 660 -8.39 2.91 12.66
CA GLY A 660 -9.32 2.38 11.65
C GLY A 660 -10.22 3.40 10.95
N HIS A 661 -10.68 3.10 9.73
CA HIS A 661 -11.47 4.00 8.89
C HIS A 661 -12.97 4.00 9.24
N MET A 662 -13.62 2.85 9.09
CA MET A 662 -15.07 2.69 9.09
C MET A 662 -15.56 1.56 10.00
N ASP A 663 -16.87 1.56 10.24
CA ASP A 663 -17.61 0.55 11.00
C ASP A 663 -16.98 0.20 12.36
N GLY A 664 -17.08 -1.08 12.76
CA GLY A 664 -16.63 -1.57 14.05
C GLY A 664 -17.35 -0.94 15.24
N ILE A 665 -16.66 -0.88 16.38
CA ILE A 665 -17.16 -0.28 17.62
C ILE A 665 -16.23 0.84 18.10
N ARG A 666 -16.66 1.61 19.10
CA ARG A 666 -15.76 2.51 19.81
C ARG A 666 -15.02 1.73 20.91
N ASP A 667 -13.72 1.61 20.74
CA ASP A 667 -12.78 1.07 21.72
C ASP A 667 -11.63 2.08 21.90
N ASP A 668 -11.60 2.74 23.06
CA ASP A 668 -10.59 3.76 23.39
C ASP A 668 -9.19 3.14 23.54
N GLU A 669 -9.09 1.87 23.95
CA GLU A 669 -7.82 1.17 24.07
C GLU A 669 -7.26 0.81 22.70
N MET A 670 -8.09 0.21 21.84
CA MET A 670 -7.72 -0.11 20.45
C MET A 670 -7.22 1.14 19.71
N ALA A 671 -7.93 2.26 19.83
CA ALA A 671 -7.52 3.54 19.24
C ALA A 671 -6.17 4.02 19.79
N THR A 672 -5.94 3.90 21.09
CA THR A 672 -4.66 4.25 21.73
C THR A 672 -3.52 3.36 21.24
N ARG A 673 -3.72 2.03 21.21
CA ARG A 673 -2.72 1.07 20.71
C ARG A 673 -2.37 1.31 19.24
N TRP A 674 -3.37 1.68 18.43
CA TRP A 674 -3.15 2.05 17.03
C TRP A 674 -2.34 3.36 16.90
N VAL A 675 -2.56 4.35 17.77
CA VAL A 675 -1.70 5.56 17.83
C VAL A 675 -0.26 5.18 18.22
N GLN A 676 -0.09 4.31 19.21
CA GLN A 676 1.24 3.87 19.66
C GLN A 676 2.01 3.15 18.56
N TYR A 677 1.35 2.23 17.86
CA TYR A 677 1.87 1.60 16.64
C TYR A 677 2.19 2.64 15.56
N GLY A 678 1.26 3.56 15.30
CA GLY A 678 1.38 4.58 14.24
C GLY A 678 2.62 5.45 14.36
N VAL A 679 3.11 5.72 15.57
CA VAL A 679 4.38 6.45 15.79
C VAL A 679 5.58 5.73 15.18
N PHE A 680 5.55 4.39 15.19
CA PHE A 680 6.55 3.50 14.61
C PHE A 680 6.11 2.91 13.25
N SER A 681 5.18 3.58 12.57
CA SER A 681 4.86 3.34 11.14
C SER A 681 5.57 4.37 10.24
N PRO A 682 5.61 4.21 8.90
CA PRO A 682 6.29 5.17 8.04
C PRO A 682 5.70 6.57 8.10
N ILE A 683 4.36 6.70 8.00
CA ILE A 683 3.65 8.00 8.01
C ILE A 683 2.50 7.98 9.01
N PHE A 684 2.60 8.86 10.03
CA PHE A 684 1.57 9.02 11.06
C PHE A 684 0.39 9.85 10.53
N ARG A 685 -0.74 9.21 10.23
CA ARG A 685 -1.99 9.87 9.84
C ARG A 685 -3.18 9.39 10.66
N LEU A 686 -3.82 10.30 11.39
CA LEU A 686 -5.16 10.06 11.94
C LEU A 686 -6.16 10.23 10.79
N HIS A 687 -7.08 9.27 10.59
CA HIS A 687 -8.17 9.39 9.62
C HIS A 687 -9.38 8.50 9.97
N SER A 688 -10.56 8.84 9.44
CA SER A 688 -11.79 8.03 9.51
C SER A 688 -12.90 8.56 8.60
N SER A 689 -13.82 7.66 8.28
CA SER A 689 -15.15 7.88 7.66
C SER A 689 -16.04 8.96 8.34
N TYR A 690 -17.02 9.42 7.53
CA TYR A 690 -18.07 10.39 7.89
C TYR A 690 -19.03 9.85 8.96
N SER A 691 -18.63 9.99 10.22
CA SER A 691 -19.48 9.74 11.38
C SER A 691 -19.15 10.72 12.49
N GLN A 692 -20.17 11.14 13.24
CA GLN A 692 -19.99 11.97 14.44
C GLN A 692 -19.37 11.17 15.61
N TRP A 693 -19.32 9.84 15.51
CA TRP A 693 -18.82 8.94 16.55
C TRP A 693 -17.40 8.43 16.30
N THR A 694 -16.80 8.71 15.14
CA THR A 694 -15.48 8.21 14.71
C THR A 694 -14.30 9.12 15.09
N SER A 695 -14.50 10.04 16.04
CA SER A 695 -13.52 11.01 16.56
C SER A 695 -12.09 10.48 16.72
N LYS A 696 -11.11 11.30 16.35
CA LYS A 696 -9.66 11.00 16.46
C LYS A 696 -8.90 11.99 17.36
N GLU A 697 -9.57 13.03 17.81
CA GLU A 697 -9.04 14.06 18.71
C GLU A 697 -8.74 13.41 20.09
N PRO A 698 -7.50 13.45 20.62
CA PRO A 698 -7.15 12.75 21.86
C PRO A 698 -8.04 13.10 23.07
N TRP A 699 -8.47 14.36 23.18
CA TRP A 699 -9.33 14.85 24.26
C TRP A 699 -10.79 14.36 24.20
N ASN A 700 -11.18 13.64 23.14
CA ASN A 700 -12.47 12.97 23.05
C ASN A 700 -12.44 11.55 23.66
N PHE A 701 -11.28 11.08 24.17
CA PHE A 701 -11.08 9.77 24.83
C PHE A 701 -10.98 9.91 26.35
N ARG A 702 -11.13 8.80 27.09
CA ARG A 702 -10.93 8.81 28.57
C ARG A 702 -9.51 9.25 28.93
N ALA A 703 -9.32 9.78 30.14
CA ALA A 703 -8.09 10.46 30.55
C ALA A 703 -6.78 9.65 30.32
N GLU A 704 -6.75 8.35 30.61
CA GLU A 704 -5.57 7.49 30.37
C GLU A 704 -5.21 7.40 28.87
N HIS A 705 -6.23 7.28 28.01
CA HIS A 705 -6.09 7.19 26.56
C HIS A 705 -5.72 8.53 25.95
N CYS A 706 -6.37 9.61 26.38
CA CYS A 706 -6.02 10.99 26.00
C CYS A 706 -4.53 11.25 26.29
N TYR A 707 -4.07 10.99 27.52
CA TYR A 707 -2.68 11.20 27.91
C TYR A 707 -1.70 10.39 27.05
N ALA A 708 -1.95 9.09 26.89
CA ALA A 708 -1.09 8.21 26.09
C ALA A 708 -1.05 8.62 24.61
N MET A 709 -2.19 9.00 24.01
CA MET A 709 -2.26 9.48 22.62
C MET A 709 -1.51 10.80 22.43
N GLU A 710 -1.69 11.78 23.33
CA GLU A 710 -0.98 13.07 23.27
C GLU A 710 0.53 12.89 23.43
N HIS A 711 0.96 12.03 24.37
CA HIS A 711 2.37 11.74 24.60
C HIS A 711 3.04 11.06 23.40
N PHE A 712 2.38 10.08 22.77
CA PHE A 712 2.91 9.42 21.57
C PHE A 712 2.95 10.35 20.36
N MET A 713 1.94 11.20 20.17
CA MET A 713 1.97 12.23 19.11
C MET A 713 3.09 13.26 19.33
N GLN A 714 3.38 13.66 20.57
CA GLN A 714 4.55 14.47 20.89
C GLN A 714 5.84 13.71 20.56
N PHE A 715 5.97 12.45 20.99
CA PHE A 715 7.14 11.62 20.75
C PHE A 715 7.41 11.41 19.24
N ARG A 716 6.39 11.28 18.40
CA ARG A 716 6.56 11.20 16.93
C ARG A 716 7.27 12.41 16.35
N HIS A 717 6.91 13.63 16.76
CA HIS A 717 7.63 14.83 16.35
C HIS A 717 9.05 14.85 16.90
N ARG A 718 9.23 14.45 18.17
CA ARG A 718 10.57 14.34 18.77
C ARG A 718 11.47 13.37 18.01
N MET A 719 10.94 12.33 17.40
CA MET A 719 11.70 11.37 16.58
C MET A 719 12.13 11.90 15.20
N VAL A 720 11.66 13.06 14.72
CA VAL A 720 11.97 13.54 13.35
C VAL A 720 13.48 13.61 13.04
N PRO A 721 14.42 13.96 13.93
CA PRO A 721 15.86 13.90 13.63
C PRO A 721 16.36 12.49 13.25
N TYR A 722 15.84 11.45 13.91
CA TYR A 722 16.11 10.03 13.58
C TYR A 722 15.42 9.61 12.28
N LEU A 723 14.13 9.98 12.12
CA LEU A 723 13.34 9.65 10.94
C LEU A 723 13.91 10.32 9.68
N GLN A 724 14.28 11.60 9.74
CA GLN A 724 14.81 12.35 8.60
C GLN A 724 16.18 11.83 8.15
N THR A 725 17.02 11.43 9.10
CA THR A 725 18.28 10.75 8.77
C THR A 725 18.02 9.44 8.01
N THR A 726 17.07 8.63 8.49
CA THR A 726 16.71 7.37 7.82
C THR A 726 16.03 7.62 6.47
N ASN A 727 15.21 8.67 6.35
CA ASN A 727 14.57 9.09 5.11
C ASN A 727 15.59 9.45 4.02
N LEU A 728 16.59 10.26 4.36
CA LEU A 728 17.66 10.67 3.44
C LEU A 728 18.62 9.53 3.05
N LEU A 729 18.78 8.52 3.90
CA LEU A 729 19.55 7.29 3.60
C LEU A 729 18.69 6.21 2.91
N GLY A 730 17.36 6.28 3.05
CA GLY A 730 16.41 5.19 2.81
C GLY A 730 16.18 4.80 1.36
N GLY A 731 16.83 5.46 0.39
CA GLY A 731 16.75 5.06 -1.02
C GLY A 731 17.23 3.63 -1.32
N ALA A 732 17.91 2.96 -0.38
CA ALA A 732 18.36 1.57 -0.52
C ALA A 732 17.58 0.55 0.33
N GLU A 733 17.02 0.95 1.48
CA GLU A 733 16.28 0.08 2.40
C GLU A 733 15.10 0.84 3.04
N PRO A 734 13.88 0.27 3.12
CA PRO A 734 12.74 0.86 3.84
C PRO A 734 12.97 1.12 5.33
N LEU A 735 12.21 2.08 5.88
CA LEU A 735 12.22 2.40 7.31
C LEU A 735 11.72 1.23 8.19
N VAL A 736 10.73 0.48 7.70
CA VAL A 736 10.15 -0.69 8.39
C VAL A 736 10.60 -1.95 7.67
N ARG A 737 11.23 -2.91 8.37
CA ARG A 737 11.78 -4.13 7.76
C ARG A 737 11.44 -5.37 8.63
N PRO A 738 10.89 -6.46 8.04
CA PRO A 738 10.68 -7.72 8.75
C PRO A 738 11.98 -8.28 9.35
N LEU A 739 11.90 -8.96 10.50
CA LEU A 739 13.09 -9.49 11.19
C LEU A 739 13.93 -10.45 10.34
N TYR A 740 13.28 -11.23 9.48
CA TYR A 740 13.93 -12.20 8.59
C TYR A 740 14.86 -11.55 7.54
N TRP A 741 14.84 -10.23 7.36
CA TRP A 741 15.83 -9.53 6.52
C TRP A 741 17.25 -9.56 7.11
N GLU A 742 17.38 -9.49 8.43
CA GLU A 742 18.68 -9.61 9.12
C GLU A 742 18.94 -11.06 9.59
N TYR A 743 17.88 -11.84 9.83
CA TYR A 743 17.95 -13.20 10.37
C TYR A 743 17.29 -14.27 9.48
N PRO A 744 17.62 -14.37 8.18
CA PRO A 744 16.92 -15.27 7.25
C PRO A 744 17.11 -16.77 7.56
N ALA A 745 18.11 -17.12 8.39
CA ALA A 745 18.38 -18.48 8.85
C ALA A 745 17.66 -18.85 10.18
N ARG A 746 16.93 -17.93 10.81
CA ARG A 746 16.20 -18.14 12.08
C ARG A 746 14.73 -18.33 11.78
N GLY A 747 14.12 -19.41 12.29
CA GLY A 747 12.69 -19.69 12.09
C GLY A 747 11.81 -18.67 12.81
N GLU A 748 12.25 -18.29 14.00
CA GLU A 748 11.60 -17.34 14.90
C GLU A 748 11.34 -15.98 14.23
N ALA A 749 12.27 -15.54 13.36
CA ALA A 749 12.18 -14.29 12.61
C ALA A 749 11.05 -14.26 11.56
N TYR A 750 10.47 -15.42 11.20
CA TYR A 750 9.30 -15.55 10.33
C TYR A 750 8.00 -15.79 11.11
N GLU A 751 8.08 -16.07 12.41
CA GLU A 751 6.94 -16.42 13.27
C GLU A 751 6.37 -15.22 14.05
N LYS A 752 6.99 -14.04 13.93
CA LYS A 752 6.57 -12.78 14.56
C LYS A 752 6.10 -11.73 13.53
N PRO A 753 4.90 -11.88 12.94
CA PRO A 753 4.38 -10.95 11.92
C PRO A 753 4.13 -9.53 12.45
N ASN A 754 4.07 -9.35 13.77
CA ASN A 754 3.91 -8.05 14.41
C ASN A 754 5.20 -7.55 15.08
N GLU A 755 6.35 -8.08 14.71
CA GLU A 755 7.65 -7.62 15.18
C GLU A 755 8.54 -7.24 13.99
N TYR A 756 9.14 -6.06 14.04
CA TYR A 756 9.88 -5.51 12.90
C TYR A 756 11.01 -4.58 13.33
N PHE A 757 11.99 -4.41 12.45
CA PHE A 757 12.98 -3.36 12.56
C PHE A 757 12.39 -2.02 12.14
N PHE A 758 12.53 -1.02 13.00
CA PHE A 758 12.26 0.38 12.71
C PHE A 758 13.59 1.14 12.61
N GLY A 759 13.81 1.78 11.47
CA GLY A 759 15.11 2.34 11.12
C GLY A 759 16.22 1.28 11.10
N PRO A 760 17.48 1.66 11.36
CA PRO A 760 18.60 0.72 11.28
C PRO A 760 18.55 -0.43 12.29
N HIS A 761 18.10 -0.17 13.54
CA HIS A 761 18.38 -1.09 14.66
C HIS A 761 17.28 -1.24 15.74
N LEU A 762 16.22 -0.42 15.76
CA LEU A 762 15.18 -0.58 16.79
C LEU A 762 14.29 -1.76 16.45
N VAL A 763 13.98 -2.61 17.43
CA VAL A 763 12.98 -3.68 17.28
C VAL A 763 11.68 -3.22 17.94
N VAL A 764 10.61 -3.16 17.16
CA VAL A 764 9.29 -2.70 17.61
C VAL A 764 8.33 -3.88 17.59
N ALA A 765 7.63 -4.10 18.71
CA ALA A 765 6.58 -5.11 18.83
C ALA A 765 5.30 -4.45 19.36
N PRO A 766 4.43 -3.90 18.49
CA PRO A 766 3.21 -3.22 18.93
C PRO A 766 2.25 -4.16 19.63
N ILE A 767 1.53 -3.63 20.63
CA ILE A 767 0.47 -4.37 21.31
C ILE A 767 -0.80 -4.31 20.48
N VAL A 768 -1.22 -5.47 19.97
CA VAL A 768 -2.36 -5.64 19.05
C VAL A 768 -3.47 -6.53 19.64
N HIS A 769 -3.51 -6.64 20.96
CA HIS A 769 -4.54 -7.31 21.74
C HIS A 769 -4.97 -6.44 22.94
N PRO A 770 -6.22 -6.55 23.42
CA PRO A 770 -6.68 -5.85 24.62
C PRO A 770 -5.89 -6.23 25.88
N ARG A 771 -5.80 -5.32 26.86
CA ARG A 771 -5.30 -5.62 28.20
C ARG A 771 -6.20 -6.60 28.95
N ASN A 772 -5.59 -7.41 29.81
CA ASN A 772 -6.35 -8.16 30.80
C ASN A 772 -6.91 -7.15 31.84
N PRO A 773 -8.23 -7.14 32.11
CA PRO A 773 -8.86 -6.15 32.99
C PRO A 773 -8.52 -6.33 34.48
N ALA A 774 -8.03 -7.50 34.88
CA ALA A 774 -7.59 -7.78 36.24
C ALA A 774 -6.12 -7.38 36.48
N THR A 775 -5.30 -7.20 35.44
CA THR A 775 -3.91 -6.68 35.59
C THR A 775 -3.71 -5.27 35.04
N ASN A 776 -4.63 -4.78 34.20
CA ASN A 776 -4.47 -3.57 33.38
C ASN A 776 -3.26 -3.58 32.43
N LEU A 777 -2.67 -4.75 32.20
CA LEU A 777 -1.54 -4.96 31.28
C LEU A 777 -2.00 -5.71 30.03
N ALA A 778 -1.45 -5.30 28.88
CA ALA A 778 -1.52 -6.04 27.63
C ALA A 778 -0.13 -6.56 27.27
N SER A 779 -0.05 -7.56 26.39
CA SER A 779 1.23 -8.20 26.05
C SER A 779 1.51 -8.25 24.54
N ALA A 780 2.79 -8.23 24.18
CA ALA A 780 3.29 -8.64 22.88
C ALA A 780 4.14 -9.91 23.03
N ASN A 781 4.07 -10.82 22.06
CA ASN A 781 4.96 -11.98 21.96
C ASN A 781 6.18 -11.60 21.11
N VAL A 782 7.34 -11.54 21.74
CA VAL A 782 8.57 -10.95 21.18
C VAL A 782 9.66 -12.00 21.09
N TRP A 783 10.30 -12.16 19.93
CA TRP A 783 11.57 -12.88 19.79
C TRP A 783 12.73 -11.88 19.86
N VAL A 784 13.25 -11.67 21.07
CA VAL A 784 14.35 -10.73 21.30
C VAL A 784 15.60 -11.23 20.55
N PRO A 785 16.12 -10.50 19.55
CA PRO A 785 17.22 -10.99 18.74
C PRO A 785 18.52 -11.19 19.53
N PRO A 786 19.54 -11.88 18.98
CA PRO A 786 20.77 -12.17 19.69
C PRO A 786 21.52 -10.93 20.22
N GLY A 787 21.94 -11.01 21.49
CA GLY A 787 22.58 -9.91 22.22
C GLY A 787 21.63 -9.23 23.20
N ARG A 788 22.13 -8.23 23.93
CA ARG A 788 21.34 -7.51 24.93
C ARG A 788 20.66 -6.29 24.31
N HIS A 789 19.44 -6.05 24.78
CA HIS A 789 18.55 -4.99 24.33
C HIS A 789 18.00 -4.24 25.54
N VAL A 790 17.67 -2.96 25.36
CA VAL A 790 17.06 -2.11 26.38
C VAL A 790 15.78 -1.50 25.80
N ASP A 791 14.66 -1.65 26.50
CA ASP A 791 13.39 -1.02 26.13
C ASP A 791 13.49 0.50 26.34
N ILE A 792 13.24 1.30 25.29
CA ILE A 792 13.51 2.74 25.31
C ILE A 792 12.54 3.55 26.18
N PHE A 793 11.37 2.99 26.51
CA PHE A 793 10.36 3.65 27.33
C PHE A 793 10.50 3.27 28.81
N THR A 794 10.77 1.99 29.08
CA THR A 794 10.81 1.43 30.44
C THR A 794 12.23 1.23 30.97
N GLY A 795 13.27 1.30 30.13
CA GLY A 795 14.65 0.96 30.50
C GLY A 795 14.85 -0.52 30.88
N ALA A 796 13.85 -1.38 30.70
CA ALA A 796 13.99 -2.81 30.98
C ALA A 796 15.08 -3.43 30.11
N ILE A 797 15.99 -4.19 30.73
CA ILE A 797 17.09 -4.87 30.06
C ILE A 797 16.67 -6.30 29.74
N TYR A 798 16.90 -6.72 28.49
CA TYR A 798 16.63 -8.08 28.02
C TYR A 798 17.89 -8.71 27.45
N ASP A 799 18.26 -9.88 27.96
CA ASP A 799 19.21 -10.78 27.28
C ASP A 799 18.43 -11.53 26.19
N GLY A 800 18.81 -11.37 24.93
CA GLY A 800 18.11 -11.92 23.77
C GLY A 800 18.50 -13.34 23.39
N ASP A 801 18.30 -13.67 22.11
CA ASP A 801 18.32 -15.03 21.55
C ASP A 801 17.23 -15.95 22.13
N ARG A 802 16.05 -15.37 22.40
CA ARG A 802 14.92 -16.05 23.06
C ARG A 802 13.58 -15.39 22.80
N GLU A 803 12.51 -16.14 23.04
CA GLU A 803 11.16 -15.59 23.12
C GLU A 803 10.81 -15.12 24.54
N ILE A 804 9.96 -14.10 24.62
CA ILE A 804 9.39 -13.56 25.86
C ILE A 804 8.06 -12.85 25.58
N LEU A 805 7.10 -12.98 26.50
CA LEU A 805 5.91 -12.13 26.52
C LEU A 805 6.28 -10.83 27.26
N MET A 806 6.17 -9.69 26.57
CA MET A 806 6.44 -8.37 27.14
C MET A 806 5.15 -7.66 27.51
N TYR A 807 4.98 -7.30 28.79
CA TYR A 807 3.74 -6.72 29.32
C TYR A 807 3.88 -5.21 29.52
N ARG A 808 2.92 -4.43 29.04
CA ARG A 808 2.90 -2.96 29.22
C ARG A 808 1.50 -2.48 29.62
N SER A 809 1.47 -1.40 30.40
CA SER A 809 0.26 -0.62 30.66
C SER A 809 -0.20 0.07 29.36
N ILE A 810 -1.29 0.84 29.43
CA ILE A 810 -1.75 1.64 28.28
C ILE A 810 -0.75 2.73 27.87
N GLU A 811 0.18 3.11 28.75
CA GLU A 811 1.10 4.23 28.54
C GLU A 811 2.27 3.92 27.62
N THR A 812 2.59 2.64 27.35
CA THR A 812 3.78 2.24 26.58
C THR A 812 3.56 1.00 25.72
N ILE A 813 4.46 0.76 24.76
CA ILE A 813 4.59 -0.48 23.98
C ILE A 813 6.06 -0.95 24.00
N PRO A 814 6.36 -2.24 23.79
CA PRO A 814 7.73 -2.73 23.67
C PRO A 814 8.46 -2.15 22.44
N VAL A 815 9.52 -1.39 22.70
CA VAL A 815 10.46 -0.90 21.68
C VAL A 815 11.88 -1.05 22.19
N LEU A 816 12.62 -1.97 21.59
CA LEU A 816 13.93 -2.43 22.05
C LEU A 816 15.05 -1.82 21.23
N ALA A 817 16.02 -1.23 21.94
CA ALA A 817 17.27 -0.73 21.37
C ALA A 817 18.42 -1.69 21.75
N PRO A 818 19.10 -2.36 20.79
CA PRO A 818 20.28 -3.17 21.08
C PRO A 818 21.43 -2.33 21.65
N GLU A 819 22.34 -2.95 22.41
CA GLU A 819 23.62 -2.34 22.78
C GLU A 819 24.34 -1.76 21.56
N GLY A 820 24.83 -0.52 21.66
CA GLY A 820 25.40 0.27 20.56
C GLY A 820 24.41 1.24 19.89
N SER A 821 23.12 1.21 20.25
CA SER A 821 22.12 2.14 19.70
C SER A 821 22.37 3.59 20.11
N ILE A 822 22.24 4.49 19.13
CA ILE A 822 22.26 5.95 19.30
C ILE A 822 21.01 6.52 18.60
N ILE A 823 20.12 7.16 19.35
CA ILE A 823 18.80 7.61 18.89
C ILE A 823 18.68 9.12 19.17
N PRO A 824 18.86 10.00 18.18
CA PRO A 824 18.68 11.44 18.34
C PRO A 824 17.20 11.81 18.26
N LEU A 825 16.76 12.58 19.25
CA LEU A 825 15.44 13.17 19.39
C LEU A 825 15.57 14.69 19.51
N GLU A 826 14.49 15.42 19.24
CA GLU A 826 14.35 16.80 19.70
C GLU A 826 14.30 16.84 21.24
N ALA A 827 15.05 17.77 21.84
CA ALA A 827 15.12 17.88 23.30
C ALA A 827 13.86 18.51 23.91
N ASP A 828 13.13 19.33 23.15
CA ASP A 828 11.84 19.83 23.62
C ASP A 828 10.86 18.66 23.74
N LEU A 829 10.15 18.61 24.87
CA LEU A 829 9.09 17.64 25.12
C LEU A 829 7.80 18.02 24.37
N PHE A 830 7.70 19.27 23.93
CA PHE A 830 6.56 19.83 23.20
C PHE A 830 7.04 20.51 21.90
N PRO A 831 7.53 19.74 20.90
CA PRO A 831 7.93 20.28 19.59
C PRO A 831 6.86 21.19 18.97
N GLN A 832 7.31 22.07 18.10
CA GLN A 832 6.42 22.92 17.30
C GLN A 832 5.94 22.19 16.02
N ASN A 833 4.93 22.77 15.37
CA ASN A 833 4.42 22.29 14.09
C ASN A 833 5.47 22.34 12.96
N GLY A 834 5.20 21.61 11.87
CA GLY A 834 5.97 21.69 10.62
C GLY A 834 7.32 20.96 10.62
N CYS A 835 7.76 20.46 11.78
CA CYS A 835 8.93 19.59 11.92
C CYS A 835 10.26 20.21 11.45
N MET A 836 10.52 21.49 11.75
CA MET A 836 11.79 22.16 11.42
C MET A 836 13.02 21.47 12.07
N ASN A 837 14.23 21.87 11.71
CA ASN A 837 15.45 21.40 12.36
C ASN A 837 15.52 21.92 13.81
N PRO A 838 15.64 21.06 14.83
CA PRO A 838 15.67 21.49 16.22
C PRO A 838 17.01 22.13 16.58
N THR A 839 17.00 23.17 17.42
CA THR A 839 18.24 23.78 17.96
C THR A 839 18.81 23.01 19.15
N SER A 840 18.02 22.11 19.74
CA SER A 840 18.37 21.31 20.91
C SER A 840 18.02 19.83 20.70
N LEU A 841 18.96 18.93 20.99
CA LEU A 841 18.82 17.49 20.77
C LEU A 841 18.98 16.70 22.07
N GLU A 842 18.05 15.78 22.33
CA GLU A 842 18.23 14.70 23.31
C GLU A 842 18.70 13.46 22.56
N VAL A 843 19.84 12.89 22.95
CA VAL A 843 20.36 11.66 22.35
C VAL A 843 20.27 10.55 23.38
N ILE A 844 19.52 9.50 23.05
CA ILE A 844 19.44 8.26 23.83
C ILE A 844 20.57 7.33 23.35
N ILE A 845 21.34 6.78 24.29
CA ILE A 845 22.45 5.84 24.02
C ILE A 845 22.28 4.57 24.85
N VAL A 846 22.44 3.41 24.20
CA VAL A 846 22.57 2.11 24.88
C VAL A 846 24.03 1.67 24.83
N ILE A 847 24.70 1.65 25.98
CA ILE A 847 26.10 1.20 26.10
C ILE A 847 26.20 -0.33 26.03
N GLY A 848 27.42 -0.88 25.91
CA GLY A 848 27.70 -2.32 25.84
C GLY A 848 28.36 -2.75 24.53
N LYS A 849 28.20 -1.96 23.45
CA LYS A 849 28.88 -2.15 22.15
C LYS A 849 29.24 -0.80 21.54
N ASP A 850 30.17 -0.81 20.59
CA ASP A 850 30.44 0.33 19.73
C ASP A 850 29.17 0.73 18.95
N GLY A 851 28.95 2.02 18.78
CA GLY A 851 27.80 2.58 18.08
C GLY A 851 28.18 3.79 17.24
N SER A 852 27.48 4.04 16.14
CA SER A 852 27.64 5.26 15.35
C SER A 852 26.35 5.69 14.67
N PHE A 853 26.05 6.99 14.72
CA PHE A 853 24.94 7.60 14.00
C PHE A 853 25.41 8.91 13.37
N THR A 854 24.87 9.30 12.22
CA THR A 854 25.16 10.61 11.60
C THR A 854 23.86 11.31 11.30
N ILE A 855 23.53 12.33 12.09
CA ILE A 855 22.35 13.16 11.86
C ILE A 855 22.54 13.92 10.55
N LEU A 856 21.56 13.82 9.66
CA LEU A 856 21.50 14.55 8.41
C LEU A 856 20.42 15.63 8.50
N GLU A 857 20.81 16.89 8.32
CA GLU A 857 19.90 18.03 8.29
C GLU A 857 20.06 18.81 6.98
N ASN A 858 18.95 19.19 6.36
CA ASN A 858 18.95 20.15 5.26
C ASN A 858 18.91 21.57 5.84
N PRO A 859 19.86 22.48 5.56
CA PRO A 859 19.82 23.86 6.05
C PRO A 859 18.53 24.62 5.72
N HIS A 860 17.84 24.27 4.63
CA HIS A 860 16.57 24.88 4.23
C HIS A 860 15.40 24.53 5.15
N ASP A 861 15.56 23.56 6.06
CA ASP A 861 14.57 23.20 7.07
C ASP A 861 14.86 23.91 8.42
N ASP A 862 15.74 24.93 8.46
CA ASP A 862 15.96 25.80 9.63
C ASP A 862 14.88 26.90 9.73
N ALA A 863 14.50 27.28 10.96
CA ALA A 863 13.41 28.24 11.20
C ALA A 863 13.65 29.63 10.59
N ASP A 864 14.91 30.06 10.51
CA ASP A 864 15.33 31.36 9.94
C ASP A 864 15.82 31.24 8.48
N ALA A 865 15.58 30.12 7.80
CA ALA A 865 16.01 29.92 6.42
C ALA A 865 15.23 30.84 5.45
N GLU A 866 15.95 31.58 4.61
CA GLU A 866 15.37 32.26 3.44
C GLU A 866 14.70 31.21 2.52
N PRO A 867 13.48 31.45 2.01
CA PRO A 867 12.84 30.53 1.08
C PRO A 867 13.71 30.30 -0.16
N SER A 868 14.11 29.04 -0.38
CA SER A 868 15.01 28.67 -1.47
C SER A 868 14.44 29.08 -2.82
N ARG A 869 15.09 30.06 -3.47
CA ARG A 869 14.93 30.29 -4.90
C ARG A 869 15.97 29.47 -5.64
N GLU A 870 15.46 28.51 -6.42
CA GLU A 870 16.06 27.86 -7.60
C GLU A 870 16.10 26.32 -7.56
N ASN A 871 15.76 25.74 -8.72
CA ASN A 871 15.80 24.32 -8.99
C ASN A 871 17.22 23.92 -9.41
N GLY A 872 17.75 22.83 -8.85
CA GLY A 872 18.90 22.11 -9.42
C GLY A 872 20.25 22.25 -8.70
N ASP A 873 20.36 23.06 -7.65
CA ASP A 873 21.58 23.10 -6.83
C ASP A 873 21.68 21.87 -5.91
N SER A 874 22.90 21.31 -5.80
CA SER A 874 23.16 20.14 -4.94
C SER A 874 23.06 20.52 -3.46
N ILE A 875 22.03 20.04 -2.77
CA ILE A 875 21.82 20.30 -1.33
C ILE A 875 22.95 19.67 -0.51
N GLU A 876 23.82 20.51 0.07
CA GLU A 876 24.80 20.06 1.05
C GLU A 876 24.14 19.90 2.44
N TYR A 877 23.79 18.67 2.79
CA TYR A 877 23.28 18.34 4.12
C TYR A 877 24.35 18.57 5.20
N ARG A 878 23.97 19.21 6.31
CA ARG A 878 24.79 19.22 7.53
C ARG A 878 24.85 17.80 8.08
N LYS A 879 26.06 17.37 8.45
CA LYS A 879 26.34 16.04 8.99
C LYS A 879 26.88 16.19 10.40
N ILE A 880 26.13 15.71 11.40
CA ILE A 880 26.60 15.67 12.79
C ILE A 880 26.82 14.21 13.15
N LYS A 881 28.09 13.82 13.29
CA LYS A 881 28.49 12.44 13.56
C LYS A 881 28.59 12.22 15.06
N LEU A 882 27.96 11.14 15.54
CA LEU A 882 28.04 10.64 16.90
C LEU A 882 28.69 9.26 16.85
N ASP A 883 29.83 9.09 17.51
CA ASP A 883 30.54 7.81 17.64
C ASP A 883 30.67 7.45 19.12
N TYR A 884 30.16 6.29 19.50
CA TYR A 884 30.37 5.69 20.81
C TYR A 884 31.37 4.53 20.72
N LYS A 885 32.39 4.54 21.57
CA LYS A 885 33.38 3.47 21.71
C LYS A 885 33.32 2.83 23.08
N GLN A 886 32.86 1.59 23.13
CA GLN A 886 32.62 0.81 24.35
C GLN A 886 33.92 0.61 25.15
N SER A 887 35.01 0.23 24.48
CA SER A 887 36.30 -0.07 25.13
C SER A 887 36.92 1.09 25.92
N THR A 888 36.51 2.32 25.63
CA THR A 888 36.94 3.54 26.35
C THR A 888 35.78 4.24 27.06
N GLY A 889 34.55 3.73 26.90
CA GLY A 889 33.30 4.39 27.28
C GLY A 889 33.17 5.81 26.75
N ARG A 890 33.74 6.11 25.57
CA ARG A 890 33.81 7.46 25.02
C ARG A 890 32.78 7.67 23.92
N LEU A 891 31.86 8.59 24.14
CA LEU A 891 31.05 9.24 23.11
C LEU A 891 31.82 10.45 22.55
N SER A 892 31.84 10.59 21.23
CA SER A 892 32.37 11.76 20.53
C SER A 892 31.33 12.27 19.53
N VAL A 893 31.06 13.57 19.56
CA VAL A 893 30.12 14.27 18.69
C VAL A 893 30.88 15.33 17.91
N SER A 894 30.75 15.32 16.59
CA SER A 894 31.43 16.27 15.70
C SER A 894 30.94 17.71 15.88
N GLU A 895 31.76 18.66 15.44
CA GLU A 895 31.49 20.09 15.48
C GLU A 895 30.07 20.47 15.02
N SER A 896 29.29 21.09 15.91
CA SER A 896 27.92 21.55 15.65
C SER A 896 27.54 22.78 16.48
N THR A 897 26.47 23.48 16.08
CA THR A 897 25.87 24.60 16.84
C THR A 897 24.71 24.18 17.75
N LYS A 898 24.46 22.87 17.88
CA LYS A 898 23.32 22.35 18.65
C LYS A 898 23.61 22.40 20.15
N THR A 899 22.56 22.54 20.95
CA THR A 899 22.60 22.22 22.39
C THR A 899 22.22 20.76 22.61
N TRP A 900 22.73 20.15 23.69
CA TRP A 900 22.74 18.69 23.84
C TRP A 900 22.32 18.22 25.24
N LYS A 901 21.41 17.25 25.27
CA LYS A 901 21.13 16.36 26.40
C LYS A 901 21.51 14.93 25.97
N PHE A 902 22.26 14.20 26.78
CA PHE A 902 22.58 12.79 26.53
C PHE A 902 21.99 11.91 27.63
N LYS A 903 21.28 10.85 27.24
CA LYS A 903 20.69 9.87 28.17
C LYS A 903 21.27 8.49 27.89
N PHE A 904 22.15 8.02 28.78
CA PHE A 904 22.68 6.65 28.73
C PHE A 904 21.70 5.74 29.48
N LEU A 905 20.90 4.98 28.73
CA LEU A 905 19.82 4.17 29.31
C LEU A 905 20.36 3.11 30.28
N SER A 906 19.63 2.92 31.37
CA SER A 906 19.88 1.90 32.39
C SER A 906 21.29 1.93 33.00
N LEU A 907 21.96 3.08 32.96
CA LEU A 907 23.17 3.38 33.72
C LEU A 907 22.81 4.13 35.00
N MET A 908 22.67 3.41 36.12
CA MET A 908 22.10 3.93 37.38
C MET A 908 23.14 4.51 38.35
N SER A 909 24.35 4.78 37.87
CA SER A 909 25.43 5.35 38.68
C SER A 909 26.24 6.34 37.85
N ILE A 910 26.60 7.48 38.44
CA ILE A 910 27.55 8.43 37.84
C ILE A 910 28.96 7.81 37.92
N PRO A 911 29.61 7.49 36.78
CA PRO A 911 30.95 6.88 36.81
C PRO A 911 31.99 7.83 37.41
N PRO A 912 32.91 7.37 38.29
CA PRO A 912 33.96 8.23 38.85
C PRO A 912 34.93 8.79 37.81
N ALA A 913 35.01 8.14 36.65
CA ALA A 913 35.81 8.58 35.50
C ALA A 913 35.05 9.56 34.58
N LEU A 914 33.79 9.91 34.88
CA LEU A 914 32.97 10.75 34.01
C LEU A 914 33.62 12.12 33.80
N LYS A 915 33.93 12.42 32.55
CA LYS A 915 34.42 13.72 32.11
C LYS A 915 33.72 14.15 30.83
N VAL A 916 33.38 15.42 30.77
CA VAL A 916 32.81 16.05 29.58
C VAL A 916 33.80 17.11 29.08
N HIS A 917 34.12 17.06 27.80
CA HIS A 917 34.86 18.09 27.10
C HIS A 917 33.95 18.75 26.06
N VAL A 918 33.98 20.08 25.99
CA VAL A 918 33.37 20.87 24.92
C VAL A 918 34.46 21.76 24.31
N ALA A 919 34.63 21.72 22.99
CA ALA A 919 35.77 22.36 22.30
C ALA A 919 37.14 21.98 22.91
N GLY A 920 37.29 20.70 23.30
CA GLY A 920 38.46 20.17 24.02
C GLY A 920 38.63 20.59 25.49
N VAL A 921 37.90 21.59 26.00
CA VAL A 921 37.99 22.08 27.39
C VAL A 921 37.09 21.26 28.31
N VAL A 922 37.57 20.90 29.51
CA VAL A 922 36.73 20.20 30.52
C VAL A 922 35.62 21.14 30.99
N THR A 923 34.36 20.74 30.82
CA THR A 923 33.18 21.57 31.07
C THR A 923 32.35 21.01 32.23
N THR A 924 31.93 21.87 33.15
CA THR A 924 30.96 21.52 34.20
C THR A 924 29.57 21.38 33.59
N CYS A 925 29.00 20.19 33.65
CA CYS A 925 27.67 19.86 33.12
C CYS A 925 26.70 19.53 34.27
N LYS A 926 25.39 19.64 34.03
CA LYS A 926 24.38 19.08 34.94
C LYS A 926 24.29 17.58 34.67
N ILE A 927 24.50 16.78 35.71
CA ILE A 927 24.56 15.33 35.63
C ILE A 927 23.73 14.75 36.77
N HIS A 928 22.77 13.88 36.44
CA HIS A 928 21.92 13.19 37.41
C HIS A 928 21.51 11.82 36.85
N VAL A 929 21.02 10.95 37.73
CA VAL A 929 20.38 9.68 37.34
C VAL A 929 18.88 9.89 37.42
N GLU A 930 18.17 9.52 36.35
CA GLU A 930 16.72 9.37 36.32
C GLU A 930 16.37 7.92 36.64
N ASP A 931 15.27 7.71 37.37
CA ASP A 931 14.73 6.41 37.78
C ASP A 931 13.19 6.50 37.77
N MET A 932 12.50 5.38 37.99
CA MET A 932 11.04 5.30 38.00
C MET A 932 10.40 6.42 38.84
N PRO A 933 9.38 7.14 38.34
CA PRO A 933 8.56 6.80 37.16
C PRO A 933 9.17 7.14 35.80
N ASP A 934 10.25 7.93 35.73
CA ASP A 934 10.93 8.23 34.47
C ASP A 934 11.72 7.01 33.97
N THR A 935 12.04 6.97 32.66
CA THR A 935 12.86 5.89 32.10
C THR A 935 14.24 5.87 32.78
N PRO A 936 14.68 4.75 33.40
CA PRO A 936 15.94 4.71 34.14
C PRO A 936 17.18 5.00 33.27
N GLY A 937 18.11 5.82 33.78
CA GLY A 937 19.40 6.07 33.12
C GLY A 937 20.16 7.31 33.59
N LEU A 938 21.41 7.42 33.14
CA LEU A 938 22.29 8.57 33.44
C LEU A 938 22.06 9.68 32.42
N VAL A 939 21.75 10.88 32.90
CA VAL A 939 21.56 12.07 32.08
C VAL A 939 22.74 13.03 32.23
N VAL A 940 23.20 13.56 31.11
CA VAL A 940 24.24 14.59 30.99
C VAL A 940 23.70 15.74 30.13
N GLU A 941 23.43 16.88 30.76
CA GLU A 941 22.99 18.11 30.11
C GLU A 941 24.20 19.04 29.88
N ILE A 942 24.50 19.32 28.61
CA ILE A 942 25.58 20.22 28.22
C ILE A 942 25.08 21.67 28.35
N PRO A 943 25.80 22.57 29.04
CA PRO A 943 25.46 23.98 29.06
C PRO A 943 25.36 24.57 27.66
N ALA A 944 24.40 25.47 27.44
CA ALA A 944 24.32 26.21 26.19
C ALA A 944 25.63 26.97 25.92
N GLN A 945 26.10 26.90 24.67
CA GLN A 945 27.29 27.59 24.19
C GLN A 945 26.88 28.84 23.41
N ASP A 946 27.77 29.82 23.26
CA ASP A 946 27.48 31.01 22.45
C ASP A 946 27.16 30.60 21.00
N SER A 947 25.96 30.97 20.53
CA SER A 947 25.21 30.28 19.46
C SER A 947 25.83 30.30 18.05
N ASN A 948 26.97 30.94 17.87
CA ASN A 948 27.57 31.23 16.56
C ASN A 948 28.82 30.41 16.25
N HIS A 949 29.31 29.60 17.19
CA HIS A 949 30.49 28.75 17.00
C HIS A 949 30.11 27.27 17.01
N LYS A 950 30.63 26.50 16.03
CA LYS A 950 30.53 25.05 16.07
C LYS A 950 31.51 24.50 17.11
N VAL A 951 31.04 23.56 17.93
CA VAL A 951 31.87 22.91 18.96
C VAL A 951 31.73 21.39 18.89
N ASP A 952 32.82 20.66 19.14
CA ASP A 952 32.78 19.22 19.40
C ASP A 952 32.41 18.95 20.86
N VAL A 953 31.79 17.79 21.12
CA VAL A 953 31.47 17.33 22.48
C VAL A 953 32.02 15.93 22.66
N GLN A 954 32.70 15.67 23.77
CA GLN A 954 33.20 14.35 24.13
C GLN A 954 32.81 14.01 25.56
N ILE A 955 32.12 12.88 25.75
CA ILE A 955 31.76 12.34 27.07
C ILE A 955 32.53 11.04 27.25
N THR A 956 33.36 10.96 28.28
CA THR A 956 34.08 9.74 28.66
C THR A 956 33.50 9.21 29.95
N LEU A 957 32.92 8.01 29.94
CA LEU A 957 32.39 7.32 31.11
C LEU A 957 33.45 6.51 31.88
N GLY A 958 34.61 6.26 31.27
CA GLY A 958 35.61 5.29 31.72
C GLY A 958 35.57 4.01 30.89
N PRO A 959 36.61 3.16 30.94
CA PRO A 959 36.72 1.98 30.10
C PRO A 959 35.66 0.92 30.43
N GLU A 960 35.12 0.28 29.39
CA GLU A 960 34.17 -0.84 29.47
C GLU A 960 32.97 -0.62 30.43
N PRO A 961 32.25 0.51 30.34
CA PRO A 961 31.11 0.77 31.20
C PRO A 961 30.00 -0.26 30.93
N GLN A 962 29.29 -0.65 31.98
CA GLN A 962 28.27 -1.70 31.92
C GLN A 962 26.89 -1.13 32.22
N LEU A 963 25.86 -1.64 31.53
CA LEU A 963 24.47 -1.44 31.93
C LEU A 963 24.30 -1.92 33.38
N SER A 964 23.59 -1.15 34.20
CA SER A 964 23.36 -1.50 35.62
C SER A 964 22.38 -2.66 35.74
N VAL A 965 22.41 -3.37 36.87
CA VAL A 965 21.34 -4.32 37.23
C VAL A 965 20.23 -3.50 37.90
N LEU A 966 19.01 -3.55 37.36
CA LEU A 966 17.91 -2.69 37.82
C LEU A 966 17.12 -3.34 38.97
N ASP A 967 16.75 -2.55 39.98
CA ASP A 967 15.82 -3.01 41.02
C ASP A 967 14.39 -3.08 40.46
N ARG A 968 13.95 -4.30 40.17
CA ARG A 968 12.62 -4.60 39.63
C ARG A 968 11.52 -4.51 40.71
N SER A 969 11.88 -4.36 41.99
CA SER A 969 10.93 -4.36 43.13
C SER A 969 9.96 -3.18 43.08
N ALA A 970 10.43 -1.98 42.70
CA ALA A 970 9.58 -0.80 42.56
C ALA A 970 8.52 -1.00 41.46
N ARG A 971 8.93 -1.50 40.29
CA ARG A 971 8.02 -1.79 39.17
C ARG A 971 7.00 -2.88 39.50
N LEU A 972 7.44 -3.98 40.12
CA LEU A 972 6.55 -5.03 40.59
C LEU A 972 5.49 -4.49 41.57
N LYS A 973 5.89 -3.63 42.51
CA LYS A 973 4.96 -3.02 43.48
C LYS A 973 3.98 -2.06 42.80
N SER A 974 4.41 -1.31 41.79
CA SER A 974 3.52 -0.49 40.95
C SER A 974 2.47 -1.35 40.24
N TRP A 975 2.89 -2.41 39.53
CA TRP A 975 1.95 -3.31 38.85
C TRP A 975 0.99 -4.00 39.82
N LEU A 976 1.50 -4.55 40.94
CA LEU A 976 0.63 -5.15 41.95
C LEU A 976 -0.34 -4.15 42.58
N LEU A 977 0.00 -2.86 42.66
CA LEU A 977 -0.95 -1.82 43.08
C LEU A 977 -2.09 -1.69 42.06
N ASP A 978 -1.75 -1.60 40.77
CA ASP A 978 -2.69 -1.41 39.65
C ASP A 978 -3.57 -2.64 39.31
N PHE A 979 -3.14 -3.85 39.69
CA PHE A 979 -3.92 -5.08 39.48
C PHE A 979 -5.26 -5.02 40.23
N GLN A 980 -6.37 -5.36 39.56
CA GLN A 980 -7.72 -5.40 40.13
C GLN A 980 -8.06 -6.81 40.64
N ILE A 981 -7.19 -7.35 41.51
CA ILE A 981 -7.31 -8.67 42.16
C ILE A 981 -7.27 -8.54 43.68
N GLU A 982 -7.59 -9.62 44.40
CA GLU A 982 -7.61 -9.67 45.86
C GLU A 982 -6.24 -9.33 46.48
N PHE A 983 -6.26 -8.55 47.56
CA PHE A 983 -5.04 -8.11 48.25
C PHE A 983 -4.17 -9.27 48.75
N ASP A 984 -4.78 -10.37 49.22
CA ASP A 984 -4.03 -11.53 49.69
C ASP A 984 -3.33 -12.28 48.53
N VAL A 985 -3.86 -12.22 47.31
CA VAL A 985 -3.20 -12.73 46.09
C VAL A 985 -1.99 -11.85 45.76
N LYS A 986 -2.12 -10.51 45.84
CA LYS A 986 -0.99 -9.58 45.67
C LYS A 986 0.12 -9.85 46.69
N ASP A 987 -0.24 -10.02 47.95
CA ASP A 987 0.69 -10.35 49.04
C ASP A 987 1.40 -11.70 48.81
N LYS A 988 0.66 -12.73 48.34
CA LYS A 988 1.23 -14.04 47.99
C LYS A 988 2.21 -13.96 46.82
N ILE A 989 1.88 -13.22 45.75
CA ILE A 989 2.77 -12.99 44.60
C ILE A 989 4.06 -12.30 45.08
N LEU A 990 3.93 -11.22 45.85
CA LEU A 990 5.06 -10.47 46.37
C LEU A 990 5.94 -11.34 47.27
N ALA A 991 5.34 -12.05 48.24
CA ALA A 991 6.05 -12.95 49.15
C ALA A 991 6.72 -14.15 48.43
N ALA A 992 6.21 -14.58 47.28
CA ALA A 992 6.85 -15.61 46.46
C ALA A 992 8.20 -15.13 45.90
N VAL A 993 8.28 -13.87 45.45
CA VAL A 993 9.41 -13.34 44.67
C VAL A 993 10.33 -12.37 45.42
N GLU A 994 9.94 -11.88 46.59
CA GLU A 994 10.80 -11.07 47.48
C GLU A 994 11.93 -11.88 48.16
N GLY A 995 12.95 -11.15 48.61
CA GLY A 995 14.13 -11.68 49.32
C GLY A 995 15.21 -12.30 48.43
N ASN A 996 16.29 -12.77 49.07
CA ASN A 996 17.49 -13.36 48.43
C ASN A 996 17.29 -14.82 47.98
N LYS A 997 16.08 -15.19 47.53
CA LYS A 997 15.81 -16.50 46.92
C LYS A 997 16.46 -16.57 45.53
N SER A 998 16.92 -17.76 45.13
CA SER A 998 17.38 -17.97 43.74
C SER A 998 16.25 -17.75 42.73
N LEU A 999 16.58 -17.37 41.49
CA LEU A 999 15.58 -17.15 40.43
C LEU A 999 14.65 -18.35 40.24
N ALA A 1000 15.21 -19.58 40.20
CA ALA A 1000 14.45 -20.82 40.12
C ALA A 1000 13.49 -21.01 41.32
N SER A 1001 13.91 -20.61 42.53
CA SER A 1001 13.05 -20.64 43.72
C SER A 1001 11.94 -19.58 43.68
N LYS A 1002 12.20 -18.40 43.11
CA LYS A 1002 11.19 -17.33 42.93
C LYS A 1002 10.13 -17.77 41.91
N ILE A 1003 10.56 -18.28 40.76
CA ILE A 1003 9.65 -18.80 39.72
C ILE A 1003 8.87 -20.01 40.25
N GLY A 1004 9.55 -21.00 40.85
CA GLY A 1004 8.88 -22.18 41.43
C GLY A 1004 7.86 -21.81 42.52
N GLY A 1005 8.20 -20.85 43.38
CA GLY A 1005 7.29 -20.29 44.38
C GLY A 1005 6.06 -19.64 43.74
N LEU A 1006 6.27 -18.79 42.73
CA LEU A 1006 5.20 -18.11 41.99
C LEU A 1006 4.27 -19.11 41.28
N MET A 1007 4.82 -20.10 40.58
CA MET A 1007 4.04 -21.15 39.91
C MET A 1007 3.27 -22.03 40.91
N SER A 1008 3.83 -22.26 42.11
CA SER A 1008 3.16 -23.05 43.16
C SER A 1008 1.91 -22.39 43.75
N LEU A 1009 1.67 -21.10 43.48
CA LEU A 1009 0.44 -20.41 43.88
C LEU A 1009 -0.79 -20.85 43.06
N GLY A 1010 -0.60 -21.53 41.91
CA GLY A 1010 -1.70 -22.00 41.07
C GLY A 1010 -2.52 -20.88 40.41
N LEU A 1011 -1.92 -19.69 40.27
CA LEU A 1011 -2.54 -18.51 39.65
C LEU A 1011 -2.50 -18.60 38.12
N GLU A 1012 -3.37 -17.83 37.47
CA GLU A 1012 -3.42 -17.74 36.00
C GLU A 1012 -2.13 -17.17 35.41
N ALA A 1013 -1.88 -17.52 34.14
CA ALA A 1013 -0.72 -17.06 33.39
C ALA A 1013 -0.66 -15.53 33.31
N ASP A 1014 -1.80 -14.85 33.19
CA ASP A 1014 -1.88 -13.40 33.07
C ASP A 1014 -1.44 -12.66 34.35
N TYR A 1015 -1.57 -13.28 35.53
CA TYR A 1015 -1.13 -12.71 36.81
C TYR A 1015 0.36 -12.96 37.08
N THR A 1016 0.86 -14.11 36.65
CA THR A 1016 2.23 -14.56 36.91
C THR A 1016 3.21 -14.13 35.80
N GLY A 1017 2.76 -14.05 34.56
CA GLY A 1017 3.50 -13.69 33.37
C GLY A 1017 4.24 -12.35 33.45
N PRO A 1018 3.60 -11.24 33.87
CA PRO A 1018 4.28 -9.97 34.08
C PRO A 1018 5.43 -10.09 35.10
N VAL A 1019 5.21 -10.84 36.18
CA VAL A 1019 6.24 -11.07 37.22
C VAL A 1019 7.37 -11.95 36.69
N VAL A 1020 7.08 -12.93 35.84
CA VAL A 1020 8.08 -13.76 35.16
C VAL A 1020 8.88 -12.95 34.13
N GLU A 1021 8.26 -12.03 33.37
CA GLU A 1021 8.98 -11.10 32.49
C GLU A 1021 10.00 -10.29 33.32
N LEU A 1022 9.54 -9.61 34.38
CA LEU A 1022 10.42 -8.82 35.25
C LEU A 1022 11.54 -9.68 35.83
N LEU A 1023 11.26 -10.90 36.30
CA LEU A 1023 12.29 -11.77 36.88
C LEU A 1023 13.26 -12.35 35.85
N THR A 1024 12.87 -12.52 34.59
CA THR A 1024 13.66 -13.27 33.59
C THR A 1024 14.17 -12.45 32.42
N GLY A 1025 13.86 -11.16 32.29
CA GLY A 1025 14.36 -10.32 31.20
C GLY A 1025 15.89 -10.32 31.09
N GLU A 1026 16.57 -10.04 32.19
CA GLU A 1026 18.04 -10.06 32.30
C GLU A 1026 18.48 -11.14 33.31
N SER A 1027 19.59 -11.81 32.99
CA SER A 1027 20.15 -12.98 33.70
C SER A 1027 21.13 -12.68 34.85
N ARG A 1028 21.46 -11.41 35.08
CA ARG A 1028 22.46 -10.94 36.06
C ARG A 1028 21.89 -10.74 37.46
#